data_AF-A0A424XX71-F1
#
_entry.id   AF-A0A424XX71-F1
#
_cell.length_a   1.000
_cell.length_b   1.000
_cell.length_c   1.000
_cell.angle_alpha   90.00
_cell.angle_beta   90.00
_cell.angle_gamma   90.00
#
_symmetry.space_group_name_H-M   'P 1'
#
loop_
_entity.id
_entity.type
_entity.pdbx_description
1 polymer ?
#
loop_
_entity_poly.entity_id
_entity_poly.type
_entity_poly.pdbx_seq_one_letter_code
_entity_poly.pdbx_strand_id
1 'polypeptide(L)'
;MFPKYSLNKFTECVENSCIDQEGISRFFFDRSDYALLGLVNEVYTKYSDSEQKKILTPFLHPHGIKEIAAPRALRIAYSVTQLLGSLKTGQAGDRISALNSLKNEVFSTSYGPLRINTARVLVEIMKNLVRSRGDCCRQLMLARDFADVSSGKPRIVRAQLKKYHLLEMPEEWNQVSFDEHVHDVNTTGRKSPTHLIMDAWIKGIRSLTVVYYNHVSGEAAEELLRAASIMGIKVKIGIEYIVRFRGKQVRMIWVPRGFSGPNGFLEFLKAPRIIDFMDKGRHVSKLNQSYVLKLLESFNNNHLDQVNEKFGIKMERLRESAFISSVGPGQASIHHLGRYIQECIAISAGAGIDRDYGLQPVGADNFGADQKFKSNFSIPDIYDIIEDYLRPSKNPELKNFGDGDELPELLTLSPHELVSRLKSLHSNSDMTLNLCDLRVEDVIELLYDCRGNITHLELLNLKNQVLGREFDKEKIINLQAAINAGNVIKLKKYLSRMLENTPDRDNPDKERQDKLIEILCDIQDLQGFYKDRPLKSCIGSDSTGRSRRLYGMGLVLTESLPARAQKELLRLENSSHTNVEVGLKSFARNTYIPVSRTGPFLNWLNQKLSSTPLIKRFTFRKETDWKIKEYFPATGKKSNVYTMGGIPDNTSRTSSHQANQGHNSRPSISPKYLNTKIKIAAKISLGFIPAFLTFFMSQDWWLLAYFGAVIWFAITGIRNIIQSVLGCGGINRPSLVKWNNYVSWDRLADSLMYTGFSVPLLDFLIKTMFLDQSLDMTVSSNPVIVYTVISLVNGVYLSSHNFFRGLPRAAIIGNFFRSILAIPLALAFNWMAGGALALMGVLAVDIILQQWAAIISKLASDTVAGIIEGLADRAQFVRRRILDYKSKFNHLFNTYAQLELLFPLDDVLCLLESTKNLMQTIEHEKRDMVNIIIVNALDLMYFWMYQPRARSVHKQIFRRMTREERKVILLSQHVLFRERQISRLILDGLVGKNFSKALSFYLDHWKEYLEELEYMAEKCPPVKDNGNTGSLMDDLYKPSDDYWEKSGL
;
A
#
# COMPACT_ATOMS: atom_id res chain seq x y z
N MET A 1 -39.68 -4.39 -11.34
CA MET A 1 -39.41 -5.73 -10.79
C MET A 1 -38.51 -6.45 -11.80
N PHE A 2 -37.43 -7.12 -11.38
CA PHE A 2 -36.24 -7.60 -12.16
C PHE A 2 -35.08 -6.60 -12.35
N PRO A 3 -33.78 -7.03 -12.28
CA PRO A 3 -33.25 -8.39 -12.08
C PRO A 3 -32.41 -8.53 -10.79
N LYS A 4 -32.98 -9.16 -9.75
CA LYS A 4 -32.20 -9.92 -8.75
C LYS A 4 -31.85 -11.33 -9.24
N TYR A 5 -32.46 -11.78 -10.34
CA TYR A 5 -32.34 -13.13 -10.89
C TYR A 5 -31.04 -13.40 -11.66
N SER A 6 -30.41 -12.38 -12.26
CA SER A 6 -29.19 -12.56 -13.08
C SER A 6 -27.95 -12.88 -12.23
N LEU A 7 -27.72 -12.15 -11.13
CA LEU A 7 -26.55 -12.38 -10.28
C LEU A 7 -26.63 -13.73 -9.55
N ASN A 8 -27.84 -14.13 -9.09
CA ASN A 8 -28.02 -15.40 -8.38
C ASN A 8 -27.75 -16.62 -9.28
N LYS A 9 -28.28 -16.62 -10.52
CA LYS A 9 -28.00 -17.68 -11.50
C LYS A 9 -26.53 -17.74 -11.88
N PHE A 10 -25.89 -16.59 -12.06
CA PHE A 10 -24.46 -16.53 -12.40
C PHE A 10 -23.58 -17.03 -11.25
N THR A 11 -23.91 -16.65 -10.02
CA THR A 11 -23.21 -17.14 -8.82
C THR A 11 -23.39 -18.64 -8.66
N GLU A 12 -24.60 -19.16 -8.90
CA GLU A 12 -24.89 -20.60 -8.88
C GLU A 12 -24.14 -21.37 -9.98
N CYS A 13 -23.97 -20.80 -11.18
CA CYS A 13 -23.15 -21.42 -12.23
C CYS A 13 -21.67 -21.50 -11.87
N VAL A 14 -21.08 -20.44 -11.30
CA VAL A 14 -19.67 -20.44 -10.87
C VAL A 14 -19.45 -21.34 -9.64
N GLU A 15 -20.42 -21.33 -8.72
CA GLU A 15 -20.45 -22.20 -7.55
C GLU A 15 -20.49 -23.68 -7.98
N ASN A 16 -21.41 -24.05 -8.86
CA ASN A 16 -21.50 -25.42 -9.36
C ASN A 16 -20.27 -25.80 -10.22
N SER A 17 -19.77 -24.92 -11.10
CA SER A 17 -18.60 -25.25 -11.93
C SER A 17 -17.35 -25.52 -11.10
N CYS A 18 -17.09 -24.75 -10.04
CA CYS A 18 -15.93 -24.96 -9.18
C CYS A 18 -16.10 -26.15 -8.22
N ILE A 19 -17.31 -26.35 -7.67
CA ILE A 19 -17.61 -27.49 -6.81
C ILE A 19 -17.45 -28.80 -7.59
N ASP A 20 -17.93 -28.83 -8.84
CA ASP A 20 -17.88 -30.02 -9.69
C ASP A 20 -16.47 -30.28 -10.27
N GLN A 21 -15.69 -29.23 -10.58
CA GLN A 21 -14.33 -29.36 -11.12
C GLN A 21 -13.28 -29.78 -10.07
N GLU A 22 -13.39 -29.32 -8.81
CA GLU A 22 -12.35 -29.55 -7.78
C GLU A 22 -12.87 -30.28 -6.52
N GLY A 23 -14.15 -30.66 -6.46
CA GLY A 23 -14.71 -31.45 -5.35
C GLY A 23 -14.78 -30.70 -4.01
N ILE A 24 -15.00 -29.38 -4.06
CA ILE A 24 -15.05 -28.51 -2.87
C ILE A 24 -16.36 -28.72 -2.11
N SER A 25 -16.29 -29.00 -0.81
CA SER A 25 -17.49 -29.16 0.03
C SER A 25 -18.19 -27.83 0.31
N ARG A 26 -19.53 -27.83 0.28
CA ARG A 26 -20.41 -26.68 0.57
C ARG A 26 -20.27 -26.11 1.99
N PHE A 27 -19.56 -26.78 2.89
CA PHE A 27 -19.26 -26.27 4.24
C PHE A 27 -18.19 -25.17 4.25
N PHE A 28 -17.42 -25.03 3.17
CA PHE A 28 -16.34 -24.04 3.04
C PHE A 28 -16.76 -22.87 2.14
N PHE A 29 -16.22 -21.69 2.45
CA PHE A 29 -16.47 -20.42 1.76
C PHE A 29 -17.91 -19.89 1.86
N ASP A 30 -18.08 -18.58 1.69
CA ASP A 30 -19.36 -17.90 1.66
C ASP A 30 -19.84 -17.69 0.22
N ARG A 31 -21.16 -17.57 0.01
CA ARG A 31 -21.73 -17.20 -1.30
C ARG A 31 -21.15 -15.89 -1.86
N SER A 32 -20.75 -14.97 -0.99
CA SER A 32 -20.06 -13.74 -1.37
C SER A 32 -18.67 -13.97 -1.97
N ASP A 33 -17.98 -15.04 -1.55
CA ASP A 33 -16.64 -15.39 -2.03
C ASP A 33 -16.74 -15.92 -3.47
N TYR A 34 -17.71 -16.80 -3.74
CA TYR A 34 -18.05 -17.26 -5.10
C TYR A 34 -18.52 -16.11 -5.99
N ALA A 35 -19.34 -15.20 -5.46
CA ALA A 35 -19.77 -14.01 -6.21
C ALA A 35 -18.56 -13.11 -6.56
N LEU A 36 -17.63 -12.90 -5.61
CA LEU A 36 -16.40 -12.16 -5.89
C LEU A 36 -15.55 -12.85 -6.95
N LEU A 37 -15.39 -14.16 -6.87
CA LEU A 37 -14.64 -14.92 -7.87
C LEU A 37 -15.26 -14.80 -9.27
N GLY A 38 -16.58 -14.99 -9.38
CA GLY A 38 -17.30 -14.83 -10.65
C GLY A 38 -17.12 -13.42 -11.24
N LEU A 39 -17.20 -12.40 -10.38
CA LEU A 39 -16.98 -11.01 -10.76
C LEU A 39 -15.55 -10.75 -11.25
N VAL A 40 -14.54 -11.28 -10.57
CA VAL A 40 -13.13 -11.15 -10.98
C VAL A 40 -12.88 -11.90 -12.29
N ASN A 41 -13.41 -13.11 -12.44
CA ASN A 41 -13.29 -13.92 -13.65
C ASN A 41 -13.96 -13.24 -14.86
N GLU A 42 -15.08 -12.54 -14.66
CA GLU A 42 -15.74 -11.74 -15.71
C GLU A 42 -14.88 -10.57 -16.21
N VAL A 43 -14.07 -9.94 -15.35
CA VAL A 43 -13.15 -8.88 -15.77
C VAL A 43 -12.16 -9.36 -16.85
N TYR A 44 -11.77 -10.64 -16.82
CA TYR A 44 -10.83 -11.18 -17.80
C TYR A 44 -11.46 -11.54 -19.13
N THR A 45 -12.67 -12.09 -19.14
CA THR A 45 -13.32 -12.54 -20.37
C THR A 45 -13.74 -11.37 -21.25
N LYS A 46 -13.95 -10.19 -20.65
CA LYS A 46 -14.47 -8.99 -21.32
C LYS A 46 -13.45 -7.85 -21.44
N TYR A 47 -12.16 -8.16 -21.58
CA TYR A 47 -11.03 -7.21 -21.57
C TYR A 47 -11.06 -6.08 -22.62
N SER A 48 -12.16 -5.90 -23.37
CA SER A 48 -12.29 -4.98 -24.50
C SER A 48 -13.50 -4.02 -24.44
N ASP A 49 -14.34 -4.04 -23.39
CA ASP A 49 -15.52 -3.15 -23.34
C ASP A 49 -15.15 -1.73 -22.85
N SER A 50 -15.39 -0.72 -23.70
CA SER A 50 -15.24 0.71 -23.38
C SER A 50 -16.10 1.17 -22.19
N GLU A 51 -17.20 0.46 -21.91
CA GLU A 51 -18.12 0.74 -20.80
C GLU A 51 -17.53 0.43 -19.42
N GLN A 52 -16.62 -0.54 -19.31
CA GLN A 52 -16.02 -0.93 -18.03
C GLN A 52 -14.97 0.10 -17.56
N LYS A 53 -14.31 0.80 -18.49
CA LYS A 53 -13.38 1.91 -18.19
C LYS A 53 -14.07 3.05 -17.44
N LYS A 54 -15.39 3.23 -17.61
CA LYS A 54 -16.18 4.30 -17.00
C LYS A 54 -16.54 4.05 -15.52
N ILE A 55 -16.46 2.80 -15.02
CA ILE A 55 -16.57 2.51 -13.57
C ILE A 55 -15.39 3.11 -12.79
N LEU A 56 -14.25 3.27 -13.48
CA LEU A 56 -13.01 3.84 -12.96
C LEU A 56 -12.89 5.34 -13.27
N THR A 57 -13.99 6.03 -13.56
CA THR A 57 -13.98 7.47 -13.80
C THR A 57 -13.31 8.18 -12.61
N PRO A 58 -12.21 8.94 -12.84
CA PRO A 58 -11.30 9.41 -11.79
C PRO A 58 -11.93 10.41 -10.81
N PHE A 59 -13.14 10.90 -11.09
CA PHE A 59 -13.84 11.88 -10.27
C PHE A 59 -14.88 11.29 -9.31
N LEU A 60 -15.29 10.02 -9.47
CA LEU A 60 -16.27 9.38 -8.59
C LEU A 60 -15.63 8.92 -7.26
N HIS A 61 -16.21 9.32 -6.13
CA HIS A 61 -15.72 8.94 -4.82
C HIS A 61 -15.99 7.47 -4.49
N PRO A 62 -15.05 6.73 -3.88
CA PRO A 62 -15.23 5.33 -3.44
C PRO A 62 -16.50 5.03 -2.63
N HIS A 63 -16.88 5.97 -1.76
CA HIS A 63 -18.12 5.94 -0.96
C HIS A 63 -19.27 6.74 -1.57
N GLY A 64 -19.16 7.11 -2.84
CA GLY A 64 -20.10 7.91 -3.62
C GLY A 64 -21.10 7.06 -4.39
N ILE A 65 -21.76 7.64 -5.40
CA ILE A 65 -22.85 6.98 -6.13
C ILE A 65 -22.44 5.64 -6.77
N LYS A 66 -21.15 5.46 -7.09
CA LYS A 66 -20.63 4.19 -7.62
C LYS A 66 -20.70 3.00 -6.66
N GLU A 67 -20.90 3.24 -5.36
CA GLU A 67 -21.11 2.18 -4.38
C GLU A 67 -22.43 1.42 -4.64
N ILE A 68 -23.45 2.10 -5.20
CA ILE A 68 -24.72 1.47 -5.60
C ILE A 68 -24.53 0.54 -6.81
N ALA A 69 -23.65 0.92 -7.74
CA ALA A 69 -23.50 0.24 -9.02
C ALA A 69 -22.55 -0.96 -8.96
N ALA A 70 -21.43 -0.83 -8.25
CA ALA A 70 -20.39 -1.87 -8.20
C ALA A 70 -19.91 -2.12 -6.77
N PRO A 71 -19.85 -3.38 -6.29
CA PRO A 71 -19.24 -3.71 -5.01
C PRO A 71 -17.75 -3.32 -4.96
N ARG A 72 -17.27 -2.94 -3.77
CA ARG A 72 -15.87 -2.54 -3.53
C ARG A 72 -14.85 -3.49 -4.14
N ALA A 73 -15.00 -4.79 -3.86
CA ALA A 73 -14.03 -5.81 -4.26
C ALA A 73 -13.91 -5.91 -5.79
N LEU A 74 -15.02 -5.72 -6.51
CA LEU A 74 -15.03 -5.66 -7.97
C LEU A 74 -14.31 -4.40 -8.49
N ARG A 75 -14.50 -3.23 -7.88
CA ARG A 75 -13.80 -1.99 -8.29
C ARG A 75 -12.28 -2.11 -8.12
N ILE A 76 -11.84 -2.68 -7.00
CA ILE A 76 -10.41 -2.96 -6.75
C ILE A 76 -9.88 -3.99 -7.76
N ALA A 77 -10.64 -5.05 -8.04
CA ALA A 77 -10.26 -6.05 -9.05
C ALA A 77 -10.11 -5.41 -10.43
N TYR A 78 -11.04 -4.56 -10.87
CA TYR A 78 -10.93 -3.83 -12.14
C TYR A 78 -9.65 -3.01 -12.21
N SER A 79 -9.35 -2.20 -11.18
CA SER A 79 -8.13 -1.37 -11.20
C SER A 79 -6.86 -2.23 -11.22
N VAL A 80 -6.79 -3.30 -10.42
CA VAL A 80 -5.63 -4.21 -10.39
C VAL A 80 -5.47 -4.96 -11.71
N THR A 81 -6.56 -5.44 -12.29
CA THR A 81 -6.55 -6.17 -13.56
C THR A 81 -6.17 -5.27 -14.72
N GLN A 82 -6.67 -4.03 -14.78
CA GLN A 82 -6.30 -3.04 -15.81
C GLN A 82 -4.84 -2.62 -15.71
N LEU A 83 -4.31 -2.48 -14.48
CA LEU A 83 -2.88 -2.33 -14.27
C LEU A 83 -2.20 -3.56 -14.86
N LEU A 84 -2.37 -4.74 -14.28
CA LEU A 84 -1.58 -5.93 -14.61
C LEU A 84 -1.63 -6.38 -16.09
N GLY A 85 -2.71 -6.16 -16.83
CA GLY A 85 -2.82 -6.60 -18.21
C GLY A 85 -2.35 -5.61 -19.29
N SER A 86 -1.98 -4.38 -18.95
CA SER A 86 -1.56 -3.36 -19.92
C SER A 86 -0.03 -3.20 -19.97
N LEU A 87 0.68 -4.16 -20.58
CA LEU A 87 2.14 -4.06 -20.82
C LEU A 87 2.49 -3.43 -22.18
N LYS A 88 1.50 -3.13 -23.03
CA LYS A 88 1.70 -2.57 -24.37
C LYS A 88 1.90 -1.05 -24.35
N THR A 89 2.69 -0.56 -25.30
CA THR A 89 2.90 0.86 -25.64
C THR A 89 1.56 1.55 -25.96
N GLY A 90 1.39 2.82 -25.55
CA GLY A 90 0.16 3.61 -25.78
C GLY A 90 -0.94 3.51 -24.70
N GLN A 91 -0.78 2.68 -23.67
CA GLN A 91 -1.77 2.52 -22.57
C GLN A 91 -1.36 3.19 -21.24
N ALA A 92 -0.34 4.07 -21.25
CA ALA A 92 0.16 4.72 -20.04
C ALA A 92 -0.93 5.55 -19.32
N GLY A 93 -1.74 6.31 -20.06
CA GLY A 93 -2.85 7.08 -19.49
C GLY A 93 -3.88 6.20 -18.77
N ASP A 94 -4.24 5.06 -19.37
CA ASP A 94 -5.15 4.07 -18.79
C ASP A 94 -4.58 3.48 -17.49
N ARG A 95 -3.28 3.16 -17.46
CA ARG A 95 -2.58 2.69 -16.25
C ARG A 95 -2.58 3.71 -15.14
N ILE A 96 -2.26 4.96 -15.45
CA ILE A 96 -2.22 6.05 -14.47
C ILE A 96 -3.61 6.31 -13.88
N SER A 97 -4.65 6.30 -14.71
CA SER A 97 -6.04 6.40 -14.25
C SER A 97 -6.44 5.22 -13.36
N ALA A 98 -6.06 3.99 -13.73
CA ALA A 98 -6.31 2.80 -12.92
C ALA A 98 -5.56 2.84 -11.58
N LEU A 99 -4.31 3.33 -11.54
CA LEU A 99 -3.55 3.51 -10.30
C LEU A 99 -4.21 4.53 -9.38
N ASN A 100 -4.63 5.67 -9.92
CA ASN A 100 -5.33 6.70 -9.14
C ASN A 100 -6.65 6.16 -8.56
N SER A 101 -7.41 5.45 -9.37
CA SER A 101 -8.63 4.76 -8.92
C SER A 101 -8.35 3.74 -7.83
N LEU A 102 -7.33 2.89 -8.01
CA LEU A 102 -6.91 1.90 -7.02
C LEU A 102 -6.53 2.57 -5.69
N LYS A 103 -5.69 3.61 -5.74
CA LYS A 103 -5.31 4.38 -4.56
C LYS A 103 -6.56 4.88 -3.83
N ASN A 104 -7.45 5.57 -4.54
CA ASN A 104 -8.64 6.14 -3.93
C ASN A 104 -9.52 5.06 -3.29
N GLU A 105 -9.78 3.94 -4.00
CA GLU A 105 -10.57 2.82 -3.48
C GLU A 105 -9.96 2.22 -2.21
N VAL A 106 -8.66 1.99 -2.21
CA VAL A 106 -8.02 1.26 -1.12
C VAL A 106 -7.80 2.18 0.09
N PHE A 107 -7.39 3.44 -0.09
CA PHE A 107 -7.17 4.38 1.02
C PHE A 107 -8.47 4.86 1.68
N SER A 108 -9.51 5.12 0.89
CA SER A 108 -10.78 5.61 1.43
C SER A 108 -11.50 4.51 2.21
N THR A 109 -11.36 3.25 1.78
CA THR A 109 -12.16 2.13 2.29
C THR A 109 -11.42 1.25 3.29
N SER A 110 -10.12 1.47 3.53
CA SER A 110 -9.40 0.73 4.58
C SER A 110 -9.75 1.31 5.96
N TYR A 111 -10.04 0.43 6.92
CA TYR A 111 -10.54 0.81 8.24
C TYR A 111 -9.61 0.33 9.36
N GLY A 112 -9.85 0.88 10.55
CA GLY A 112 -9.16 0.45 11.76
C GLY A 112 -7.82 1.17 12.00
N PRO A 113 -7.08 0.77 13.05
CA PRO A 113 -5.85 1.43 13.46
C PRO A 113 -4.65 1.11 12.56
N LEU A 114 -4.79 0.19 11.60
CA LEU A 114 -3.74 -0.20 10.63
C LEU A 114 -4.22 0.04 9.19
N ARG A 115 -4.70 1.26 8.91
CA ARG A 115 -5.36 1.59 7.64
C ARG A 115 -4.45 1.40 6.43
N ILE A 116 -3.24 1.96 6.46
CA ILE A 116 -2.32 1.89 5.32
C ILE A 116 -1.78 0.46 5.16
N ASN A 117 -1.48 -0.23 6.26
CA ASN A 117 -1.07 -1.62 6.19
C ASN A 117 -2.17 -2.55 5.66
N THR A 118 -3.43 -2.30 6.02
CA THR A 118 -4.60 -3.01 5.47
C THR A 118 -4.72 -2.78 3.97
N ALA A 119 -4.54 -1.53 3.55
CA ALA A 119 -4.56 -1.15 2.14
C ALA A 119 -3.52 -1.94 1.33
N ARG A 120 -2.27 -2.00 1.80
CA ARG A 120 -1.18 -2.76 1.17
C ARG A 120 -1.52 -4.24 1.02
N VAL A 121 -2.04 -4.87 2.07
CA VAL A 121 -2.41 -6.29 2.06
C VAL A 121 -3.56 -6.56 1.10
N LEU A 122 -4.57 -5.70 1.02
CA LEU A 122 -5.70 -5.89 0.10
C LEU A 122 -5.26 -5.89 -1.36
N VAL A 123 -4.35 -4.99 -1.73
CA VAL A 123 -3.79 -4.96 -3.09
C VAL A 123 -2.97 -6.22 -3.36
N GLU A 124 -2.15 -6.66 -2.39
CA GLU A 124 -1.36 -7.89 -2.54
C GLU A 124 -2.23 -9.14 -2.69
N ILE A 125 -3.31 -9.27 -1.90
CA ILE A 125 -4.26 -10.39 -2.03
C ILE A 125 -4.96 -10.33 -3.39
N MET A 126 -5.43 -9.16 -3.82
CA MET A 126 -6.08 -9.03 -5.13
C MET A 126 -5.14 -9.36 -6.28
N LYS A 127 -3.88 -8.93 -6.21
CA LYS A 127 -2.84 -9.27 -7.19
C LYS A 127 -2.65 -10.78 -7.31
N ASN A 128 -2.59 -11.48 -6.17
CA ASN A 128 -2.46 -12.93 -6.16
C ASN A 128 -3.74 -13.64 -6.62
N LEU A 129 -4.92 -13.13 -6.25
CA LEU A 129 -6.21 -13.66 -6.73
C LEU A 129 -6.30 -13.56 -8.25
N VAL A 130 -5.77 -12.45 -8.78
CA VAL A 130 -5.72 -12.19 -10.21
C VAL A 130 -4.70 -13.07 -10.95
N ARG A 131 -3.63 -13.48 -10.28
CA ARG A 131 -2.59 -14.35 -10.85
C ARG A 131 -2.94 -15.84 -10.78
N SER A 132 -3.65 -16.28 -9.75
CA SER A 132 -4.04 -17.70 -9.56
C SER A 132 -5.22 -18.14 -10.42
N ARG A 133 -5.43 -17.52 -11.60
CA ARG A 133 -6.53 -17.89 -12.50
C ARG A 133 -6.35 -19.34 -12.98
N GLY A 134 -7.41 -20.14 -12.87
CA GLY A 134 -7.40 -21.55 -13.27
C GLY A 134 -7.26 -22.52 -12.09
N ASP A 135 -6.96 -22.04 -10.87
CA ASP A 135 -7.01 -22.80 -9.62
C ASP A 135 -8.15 -22.24 -8.76
N CYS A 136 -9.32 -22.87 -8.81
CA CYS A 136 -10.52 -22.29 -8.21
C CYS A 136 -10.42 -22.28 -6.67
N CYS A 137 -9.93 -23.37 -6.07
CA CYS A 137 -9.73 -23.48 -4.62
C CYS A 137 -8.82 -22.36 -4.12
N ARG A 138 -7.69 -22.11 -4.78
CA ARG A 138 -6.78 -21.03 -4.40
C ARG A 138 -7.43 -19.65 -4.54
N GLN A 139 -8.17 -19.41 -5.61
CA GLN A 139 -8.87 -18.13 -5.80
C GLN A 139 -9.96 -17.91 -4.74
N LEU A 140 -10.70 -18.95 -4.33
CA LEU A 140 -11.69 -18.88 -3.25
C LEU A 140 -11.04 -18.59 -1.89
N MET A 141 -9.90 -19.23 -1.59
CA MET A 141 -9.12 -18.90 -0.39
C MET A 141 -8.66 -17.45 -0.36
N LEU A 142 -8.24 -16.91 -1.51
CA LEU A 142 -7.82 -15.51 -1.63
C LEU A 142 -9.01 -14.55 -1.55
N ALA A 143 -10.16 -14.90 -2.12
CA ALA A 143 -11.40 -14.12 -2.01
C ALA A 143 -11.84 -14.02 -0.55
N ARG A 144 -11.77 -15.14 0.18
CA ARG A 144 -12.05 -15.19 1.61
C ARG A 144 -11.05 -14.37 2.42
N ASP A 145 -9.75 -14.50 2.16
CA ASP A 145 -8.71 -13.70 2.81
C ASP A 145 -8.93 -12.19 2.55
N PHE A 146 -9.38 -11.80 1.36
CA PHE A 146 -9.71 -10.42 1.00
C PHE A 146 -10.88 -9.87 1.83
N ALA A 147 -11.94 -10.67 1.99
CA ALA A 147 -13.09 -10.31 2.82
C ALA A 147 -12.70 -10.14 4.30
N ASP A 148 -11.89 -11.06 4.83
CA ASP A 148 -11.41 -11.01 6.21
C ASP A 148 -10.55 -9.77 6.48
N VAL A 149 -9.61 -9.44 5.58
CA VAL A 149 -8.74 -8.26 5.71
C VAL A 149 -9.52 -6.95 5.58
N SER A 150 -10.58 -6.93 4.76
CA SER A 150 -11.44 -5.75 4.58
C SER A 150 -12.09 -5.26 5.88
N SER A 151 -12.14 -6.10 6.92
CA SER A 151 -12.58 -5.73 8.28
C SER A 151 -11.63 -4.78 9.02
N GLY A 152 -10.35 -4.70 8.63
CA GLY A 152 -9.34 -3.88 9.28
C GLY A 152 -8.88 -4.38 10.66
N LYS A 153 -9.21 -5.62 11.04
CA LYS A 153 -8.80 -6.22 12.33
C LYS A 153 -7.26 -6.37 12.37
N PRO A 154 -6.53 -5.74 13.32
CA PRO A 154 -5.07 -5.71 13.30
C PRO A 154 -4.37 -7.07 13.32
N ARG A 155 -4.97 -8.07 13.98
CA ARG A 155 -4.44 -9.44 14.04
C ARG A 155 -4.42 -10.10 12.65
N ILE A 156 -5.51 -9.94 11.90
CA ILE A 156 -5.67 -10.52 10.56
C ILE A 156 -4.70 -9.84 9.60
N VAL A 157 -4.65 -8.50 9.65
CA VAL A 157 -3.76 -7.69 8.80
C VAL A 157 -2.30 -8.09 9.03
N ARG A 158 -1.85 -8.20 10.29
CA ARG A 158 -0.49 -8.63 10.63
C ARG A 158 -0.18 -10.05 10.19
N ALA A 159 -1.12 -10.98 10.35
CA ALA A 159 -0.94 -12.35 9.89
C ALA A 159 -0.74 -12.41 8.36
N GLN A 160 -1.47 -11.57 7.62
CA GLN A 160 -1.33 -11.49 6.17
C GLN A 160 -0.05 -10.74 5.75
N LEU A 161 0.33 -9.66 6.44
CA LEU A 161 1.64 -9.01 6.24
C LEU A 161 2.78 -10.04 6.35
N LYS A 162 2.77 -10.85 7.42
CA LYS A 162 3.74 -11.93 7.60
C LYS A 162 3.67 -12.98 6.50
N LYS A 163 2.46 -13.42 6.10
CA LYS A 163 2.24 -14.40 5.02
C LYS A 163 2.85 -13.95 3.69
N TYR A 164 2.83 -12.64 3.41
CA TYR A 164 3.36 -12.05 2.18
C TYR A 164 4.77 -11.45 2.36
N HIS A 165 5.45 -11.71 3.49
CA HIS A 165 6.78 -11.16 3.80
C HIS A 165 6.84 -9.62 3.68
N LEU A 166 5.76 -8.95 4.10
CA LEU A 166 5.66 -7.49 4.15
C LEU A 166 5.86 -7.02 5.60
N LEU A 167 6.79 -6.09 5.80
CA LEU A 167 6.99 -5.46 7.12
C LEU A 167 5.82 -4.53 7.47
N GLU A 168 5.43 -4.51 8.76
CA GLU A 168 4.47 -3.53 9.32
C GLU A 168 5.11 -2.14 9.27
N MET A 169 4.54 -1.23 8.49
CA MET A 169 4.99 0.17 8.39
C MET A 169 4.30 1.04 9.45
N PRO A 170 4.88 2.17 9.89
CA PRO A 170 4.17 3.13 10.71
C PRO A 170 2.96 3.72 9.95
N GLU A 171 1.87 3.98 10.66
CA GLU A 171 0.65 4.52 10.05
C GLU A 171 0.74 6.04 9.82
N GLU A 172 1.68 6.70 10.49
CA GLU A 172 2.14 8.06 10.19
C GLU A 172 2.86 8.12 8.83
N TRP A 173 3.23 6.97 8.25
CA TRP A 173 3.91 6.84 6.95
C TRP A 173 5.22 7.63 6.85
N ASN A 174 5.96 7.70 7.96
CA ASN A 174 7.20 8.46 8.12
C ASN A 174 8.47 7.60 8.12
N GLN A 175 8.38 6.32 7.77
CA GLN A 175 9.53 5.41 7.70
C GLN A 175 10.59 5.88 6.70
N VAL A 176 11.83 5.47 6.92
CA VAL A 176 12.94 5.64 5.98
C VAL A 176 13.12 4.35 5.21
N SER A 177 12.52 4.29 4.03
CA SER A 177 12.58 3.17 3.10
C SER A 177 12.85 3.69 1.69
N PHE A 178 13.84 3.10 1.03
CA PHE A 178 14.35 3.62 -0.24
C PHE A 178 14.96 2.52 -1.11
N ASP A 179 15.17 2.84 -2.37
CA ASP A 179 16.05 2.10 -3.29
C ASP A 179 16.64 3.08 -4.30
N GLU A 180 17.96 3.23 -4.32
CA GLU A 180 18.64 4.25 -5.14
C GLU A 180 19.11 3.72 -6.50
N HIS A 181 18.81 2.47 -6.84
CA HIS A 181 19.07 1.91 -8.17
C HIS A 181 18.08 0.79 -8.50
N VAL A 182 17.09 1.06 -9.34
CA VAL A 182 16.11 0.07 -9.84
C VAL A 182 15.84 0.28 -11.33
N HIS A 183 15.43 -0.79 -12.02
CA HIS A 183 15.08 -0.77 -13.44
C HIS A 183 13.59 -1.04 -13.69
N ASP A 184 13.04 -0.41 -14.72
CA ASP A 184 11.70 -0.65 -15.25
C ASP A 184 11.74 -1.40 -16.60
N VAL A 185 10.57 -1.66 -17.19
CA VAL A 185 10.45 -2.39 -18.46
C VAL A 185 11.09 -1.67 -19.66
N ASN A 186 11.32 -0.35 -19.60
CA ASN A 186 11.97 0.39 -20.68
C ASN A 186 13.50 0.13 -20.70
N THR A 187 14.03 -0.48 -19.64
CA THR A 187 15.39 -1.02 -19.58
C THR A 187 15.34 -2.53 -19.34
N THR A 188 16.03 -3.07 -18.33
CA THR A 188 16.10 -4.51 -18.03
C THR A 188 15.04 -4.98 -17.04
N GLY A 189 14.27 -4.06 -16.45
CA GLY A 189 13.19 -4.39 -15.54
C GLY A 189 12.08 -5.19 -16.23
N ARG A 190 11.21 -5.79 -15.42
CA ARG A 190 10.06 -6.58 -15.91
C ARG A 190 8.72 -5.84 -15.85
N LYS A 191 8.66 -4.67 -15.20
CA LYS A 191 7.41 -3.97 -14.82
C LYS A 191 7.33 -2.61 -15.49
N SER A 192 6.12 -2.21 -15.92
CA SER A 192 5.86 -0.83 -16.34
C SER A 192 6.19 0.15 -15.20
N PRO A 193 6.47 1.43 -15.49
CA PRO A 193 6.68 2.44 -14.47
C PRO A 193 5.55 2.48 -13.43
N THR A 194 4.30 2.43 -13.88
CA THR A 194 3.12 2.40 -12.99
C THR A 194 3.13 1.18 -12.05
N HIS A 195 3.44 -0.02 -12.57
CA HIS A 195 3.51 -1.24 -11.76
C HIS A 195 4.67 -1.24 -10.79
N LEU A 196 5.82 -0.70 -11.21
CA LEU A 196 6.98 -0.57 -10.35
C LEU A 196 6.65 0.29 -9.12
N ILE A 197 6.01 1.43 -9.33
CA ILE A 197 5.58 2.33 -8.24
C ILE A 197 4.53 1.68 -7.34
N MET A 198 3.54 0.96 -7.90
CA MET A 198 2.56 0.22 -7.11
C MET A 198 3.24 -0.82 -6.21
N ASP A 199 4.13 -1.65 -6.74
CA ASP A 199 4.85 -2.66 -5.95
C ASP A 199 5.81 -2.03 -4.93
N ALA A 200 6.44 -0.90 -5.25
CA ALA A 200 7.26 -0.13 -4.32
C ALA A 200 6.41 0.36 -3.13
N TRP A 201 5.22 0.88 -3.41
CA TRP A 201 4.28 1.32 -2.38
C TRP A 201 3.75 0.15 -1.53
N ILE A 202 3.41 -1.00 -2.14
CA ILE A 202 3.01 -2.22 -1.41
C ILE A 202 4.13 -2.67 -0.46
N LYS A 203 5.40 -2.59 -0.88
CA LYS A 203 6.53 -2.87 0.01
C LYS A 203 6.71 -1.81 1.10
N GLY A 204 6.19 -0.60 0.91
CA GLY A 204 6.31 0.51 1.84
C GLY A 204 7.51 1.40 1.59
N ILE A 205 8.06 1.40 0.37
CA ILE A 205 9.17 2.24 -0.09
C ILE A 205 8.67 3.69 -0.28
N ARG A 206 9.45 4.67 0.21
CA ARG A 206 9.12 6.10 0.09
C ARG A 206 9.98 6.86 -0.90
N SER A 207 11.17 6.37 -1.24
CA SER A 207 12.07 7.00 -2.21
C SER A 207 12.61 5.97 -3.20
N LEU A 208 12.62 6.31 -4.48
CA LEU A 208 13.09 5.43 -5.55
C LEU A 208 13.95 6.22 -6.55
N THR A 209 15.05 5.64 -7.02
CA THR A 209 15.75 6.12 -8.22
C THR A 209 15.62 5.06 -9.31
N VAL A 210 14.97 5.41 -10.41
CA VAL A 210 14.83 4.53 -11.58
C VAL A 210 15.89 4.90 -12.60
N VAL A 211 16.71 3.93 -12.98
CA VAL A 211 17.87 4.12 -13.87
C VAL A 211 17.55 3.62 -15.27
N TYR A 212 17.71 4.52 -16.25
CA TYR A 212 17.56 4.25 -17.68
C TYR A 212 18.92 4.15 -18.36
N TYR A 213 19.05 3.34 -19.42
CA TYR A 213 20.31 3.21 -20.15
C TYR A 213 20.39 4.21 -21.30
N ASN A 214 21.45 5.01 -21.34
CA ASN A 214 21.83 6.00 -22.36
C ASN A 214 20.84 7.14 -22.64
N HIS A 215 19.53 6.90 -22.57
CA HIS A 215 18.47 7.86 -22.80
C HIS A 215 17.19 7.47 -22.05
N VAL A 216 16.30 8.45 -21.85
CA VAL A 216 14.95 8.25 -21.30
C VAL A 216 13.93 8.89 -22.24
N SER A 217 12.82 8.20 -22.53
CA SER A 217 11.73 8.76 -23.33
C SER A 217 10.84 9.67 -22.47
N GLY A 218 10.28 10.71 -23.08
CA GLY A 218 9.35 11.61 -22.40
C GLY A 218 8.12 10.88 -21.83
N GLU A 219 7.60 9.89 -22.56
CA GLU A 219 6.46 9.07 -22.14
C GLU A 219 6.78 8.22 -20.89
N ALA A 220 7.94 7.57 -20.86
CA ALA A 220 8.35 6.75 -19.71
C ALA A 220 8.58 7.62 -18.46
N ALA A 221 9.23 8.78 -18.63
CA ALA A 221 9.43 9.74 -17.55
C ALA A 221 8.09 10.29 -17.03
N GLU A 222 7.16 10.64 -17.93
CA GLU A 222 5.84 11.15 -17.56
C GLU A 222 5.03 10.11 -16.81
N GLU A 223 4.98 8.85 -17.29
CA GLU A 223 4.31 7.75 -16.60
C GLU A 223 4.89 7.55 -15.20
N LEU A 224 6.22 7.46 -15.09
CA LEU A 224 6.91 7.24 -13.82
C LEU A 224 6.62 8.35 -12.81
N LEU A 225 6.80 9.62 -13.22
CA LEU A 225 6.62 10.77 -12.33
C LEU A 225 5.16 10.98 -11.92
N ARG A 226 4.20 10.73 -12.84
CA ARG A 226 2.77 10.79 -12.50
C ARG A 226 2.37 9.66 -11.56
N ALA A 227 2.82 8.43 -11.80
CA ALA A 227 2.55 7.30 -10.91
C ALA A 227 3.11 7.56 -9.50
N ALA A 228 4.34 8.08 -9.43
CA ALA A 228 5.01 8.48 -8.19
C ALA A 228 4.22 9.53 -7.41
N SER A 229 3.78 10.59 -8.10
CA SER A 229 2.94 11.65 -7.53
C SER A 229 1.63 11.10 -6.98
N ILE A 230 0.95 10.21 -7.73
CA ILE A 230 -0.26 9.53 -7.26
C ILE A 230 0.04 8.78 -5.96
N MET A 231 1.06 7.95 -5.89
CA MET A 231 1.31 7.11 -4.71
C MET A 231 2.06 7.82 -3.56
N GLY A 232 2.49 9.07 -3.75
CA GLY A 232 3.25 9.83 -2.76
C GLY A 232 4.65 9.27 -2.54
N ILE A 233 5.28 8.75 -3.59
CA ILE A 233 6.66 8.23 -3.58
C ILE A 233 7.57 9.28 -4.21
N LYS A 234 8.68 9.60 -3.56
CA LYS A 234 9.71 10.48 -4.12
C LYS A 234 10.50 9.71 -5.16
N VAL A 235 10.47 10.13 -6.41
CA VAL A 235 11.18 9.46 -7.50
C VAL A 235 12.21 10.37 -8.13
N LYS A 236 13.39 9.80 -8.41
CA LYS A 236 14.44 10.39 -9.24
C LYS A 236 14.65 9.53 -10.48
N ILE A 237 14.97 10.18 -11.59
CA ILE A 237 15.31 9.51 -12.85
C ILE A 237 16.83 9.64 -13.02
N GLY A 238 17.51 8.49 -13.10
CA GLY A 238 18.92 8.39 -13.42
C GLY A 238 19.12 7.90 -14.85
N ILE A 239 20.19 8.34 -15.50
CA ILE A 239 20.63 7.82 -16.80
C ILE A 239 22.04 7.26 -16.65
N GLU A 240 22.18 5.96 -16.86
CA GLU A 240 23.46 5.25 -16.82
C GLU A 240 24.13 5.31 -18.19
N TYR A 241 25.39 5.73 -18.18
CA TYR A 241 26.30 5.77 -19.31
C TYR A 241 27.48 4.84 -19.05
N ILE A 242 27.98 4.22 -20.13
CA ILE A 242 29.18 3.39 -20.12
C ILE A 242 30.30 4.18 -20.78
N VAL A 243 31.44 4.30 -20.08
CA VAL A 243 32.67 4.95 -20.57
C VAL A 243 33.87 4.02 -20.40
N ARG A 244 34.94 4.25 -21.16
CA ARG A 244 36.17 3.45 -21.04
C ARG A 244 37.17 4.10 -20.11
N PHE A 245 37.80 3.29 -19.27
CA PHE A 245 38.89 3.71 -18.39
C PHE A 245 39.87 2.55 -18.22
N ARG A 246 41.15 2.76 -18.59
CA ARG A 246 42.22 1.73 -18.54
C ARG A 246 41.80 0.37 -19.12
N GLY A 247 41.16 0.37 -20.29
CA GLY A 247 40.67 -0.85 -20.94
C GLY A 247 39.42 -1.49 -20.30
N LYS A 248 38.93 -0.97 -19.17
CA LYS A 248 37.69 -1.41 -18.50
C LYS A 248 36.51 -0.53 -18.90
N GLN A 249 35.31 -1.08 -18.78
CA GLN A 249 34.05 -0.33 -18.90
C GLN A 249 33.61 0.15 -17.52
N VAL A 250 33.48 1.46 -17.35
CA VAL A 250 33.03 2.12 -16.13
C VAL A 250 31.62 2.64 -16.35
N ARG A 251 30.77 2.50 -15.34
CA ARG A 251 29.38 2.98 -15.39
C ARG A 251 29.21 4.22 -14.52
N MET A 252 28.60 5.24 -15.12
CA MET A 252 28.30 6.50 -14.46
C MET A 252 26.82 6.81 -14.58
N ILE A 253 26.16 7.09 -13.45
CA ILE A 253 24.73 7.40 -13.40
C ILE A 253 24.56 8.89 -13.17
N TRP A 254 23.95 9.56 -14.14
CA TRP A 254 23.61 10.98 -14.06
C TRP A 254 22.18 11.16 -13.57
N VAL A 255 21.99 11.93 -12.50
CA VAL A 255 20.68 12.22 -11.91
C VAL A 255 20.46 13.74 -11.87
N PRO A 256 19.72 14.32 -12.83
CA PRO A 256 19.35 15.74 -12.82
C PRO A 256 18.47 16.08 -11.60
N ARG A 257 18.73 17.22 -10.93
CA ARG A 257 17.99 17.67 -9.73
C ARG A 257 17.53 19.13 -9.83
N GLY A 258 16.76 19.58 -8.85
CA GLY A 258 16.42 21.01 -8.69
C GLY A 258 15.16 21.46 -9.43
N PHE A 259 14.33 20.53 -9.87
CA PHE A 259 13.03 20.84 -10.48
C PHE A 259 11.99 21.14 -9.40
N SER A 260 11.11 22.11 -9.66
CA SER A 260 9.98 22.49 -8.79
C SER A 260 8.88 21.42 -8.72
N GLY A 261 8.91 20.42 -9.61
CA GLY A 261 7.98 19.30 -9.63
C GLY A 261 8.15 18.44 -10.89
N PRO A 262 7.26 17.44 -11.09
CA PRO A 262 7.26 16.56 -12.25
C PRO A 262 7.30 17.30 -13.60
N ASN A 263 6.51 18.37 -13.72
CA ASN A 263 6.40 19.13 -14.97
C ASN A 263 7.72 19.81 -15.35
N GLY A 264 8.48 20.31 -14.38
CA GLY A 264 9.78 20.93 -14.64
C GLY A 264 10.80 19.96 -15.23
N PHE A 265 10.78 18.68 -14.81
CA PHE A 265 11.63 17.65 -15.41
C PHE A 265 11.19 17.30 -16.84
N LEU A 266 9.88 17.27 -17.11
CA LEU A 266 9.35 16.99 -18.45
C LEU A 266 9.65 18.14 -19.43
N GLU A 267 9.58 19.38 -18.98
CA GLU A 267 10.01 20.56 -19.75
C GLU A 267 11.52 20.50 -20.04
N PHE A 268 12.32 20.10 -19.06
CA PHE A 268 13.75 19.88 -19.25
C PHE A 268 14.05 18.84 -20.36
N LEU A 269 13.33 17.71 -20.38
CA LEU A 269 13.49 16.71 -21.45
C LEU A 269 13.07 17.22 -22.84
N LYS A 270 12.23 18.26 -22.90
CA LYS A 270 11.79 18.90 -24.16
C LYS A 270 12.74 19.99 -24.66
N ALA A 271 13.74 20.38 -23.88
CA ALA A 271 14.70 21.39 -24.30
C ALA A 271 15.53 20.88 -25.51
N PRO A 272 15.73 21.67 -26.58
CA PRO A 272 16.40 21.20 -27.81
C PRO A 272 17.79 20.59 -27.58
N ARG A 273 18.60 21.18 -26.69
CA ARG A 273 19.92 20.65 -26.33
C ARG A 273 19.86 19.29 -25.64
N ILE A 274 18.82 19.04 -24.85
CA ILE A 274 18.60 17.77 -24.16
C ILE A 274 18.07 16.73 -25.13
N ILE A 275 17.16 17.10 -26.04
CA ILE A 275 16.67 16.21 -27.10
C ILE A 275 17.85 15.69 -27.93
N ASP A 276 18.71 16.59 -28.44
CA ASP A 276 19.91 16.22 -29.20
C ASP A 276 20.82 15.27 -28.41
N PHE A 277 21.04 15.56 -27.13
CA PHE A 277 21.84 14.68 -26.27
C PHE A 277 21.20 13.30 -26.06
N MET A 278 19.87 13.23 -25.90
CA MET A 278 19.14 11.96 -25.80
C MET A 278 19.16 11.18 -27.13
N ASP A 279 19.19 11.86 -28.28
CA ASP A 279 19.36 11.24 -29.59
C ASP A 279 20.73 10.56 -29.73
N LYS A 280 21.79 11.20 -29.23
CA LYS A 280 23.12 10.57 -29.15
C LYS A 280 23.10 9.32 -28.29
N GLY A 281 22.37 9.35 -27.16
CA GLY A 281 22.11 8.17 -26.33
C GLY A 281 21.36 7.07 -27.07
N ARG A 282 20.37 7.43 -27.91
CA ARG A 282 19.64 6.47 -28.76
C ARG A 282 20.56 5.78 -29.76
N HIS A 283 21.56 6.48 -30.33
CA HIS A 283 22.55 5.85 -31.22
C HIS A 283 23.38 4.79 -30.51
N VAL A 284 23.79 5.03 -29.24
CA VAL A 284 24.48 4.02 -28.43
C VAL A 284 23.58 2.81 -28.17
N SER A 285 22.31 3.03 -27.82
CA SER A 285 21.35 1.94 -27.61
C SER A 285 21.09 1.12 -28.88
N LYS A 286 21.04 1.74 -30.07
CA LYS A 286 20.94 1.04 -31.37
C LYS A 286 22.18 0.18 -31.65
N LEU A 287 23.37 0.71 -31.39
CA LEU A 287 24.61 -0.07 -31.54
C LEU A 287 24.60 -1.29 -30.61
N ASN A 288 24.16 -1.12 -29.36
CA ASN A 288 24.04 -2.22 -28.40
C ASN A 288 23.04 -3.27 -28.88
N GLN A 289 21.90 -2.86 -29.45
CA GLN A 289 20.94 -3.77 -30.05
C GLN A 289 21.57 -4.58 -31.20
N SER A 290 22.30 -3.93 -32.11
CA SER A 290 23.01 -4.62 -33.19
C SER A 290 24.06 -5.61 -32.67
N TYR A 291 24.80 -5.26 -31.61
CA TYR A 291 25.74 -6.17 -30.96
C TYR A 291 25.04 -7.39 -30.35
N VAL A 292 23.91 -7.20 -29.68
CA VAL A 292 23.13 -8.30 -29.09
C VAL A 292 22.56 -9.24 -30.16
N LEU A 293 22.16 -8.71 -31.32
CA LEU A 293 21.70 -9.55 -32.45
C LEU A 293 22.85 -10.41 -33.03
N LYS A 294 24.06 -9.84 -33.15
CA LYS A 294 25.25 -10.61 -33.53
C LYS A 294 25.59 -11.70 -32.50
N LEU A 295 25.43 -11.41 -31.22
CA LEU A 295 25.58 -12.40 -30.14
C LEU A 295 24.52 -13.53 -30.24
N LEU A 296 23.28 -13.21 -30.59
CA LEU A 296 22.25 -14.20 -30.84
C LEU A 296 22.62 -15.12 -32.02
N GLU A 297 23.18 -14.56 -33.09
CA GLU A 297 23.65 -15.32 -34.23
C GLU A 297 24.84 -16.22 -33.88
N SER A 298 25.83 -15.70 -33.14
CA SER A 298 26.94 -16.50 -32.62
C SER A 298 26.44 -17.63 -31.72
N PHE A 299 25.49 -17.37 -30.81
CA PHE A 299 24.85 -18.41 -30.01
C PHE A 299 24.22 -19.52 -30.85
N ASN A 300 23.47 -19.15 -31.89
CA ASN A 300 22.86 -20.12 -32.80
C ASN A 300 23.89 -20.99 -33.53
N ASN A 301 25.05 -20.42 -33.90
CA ASN A 301 26.07 -21.12 -34.69
C ASN A 301 27.02 -21.95 -33.81
N ASN A 302 27.36 -21.48 -32.61
CA ASN A 302 28.45 -22.04 -31.80
C ASN A 302 27.96 -22.79 -30.55
N HIS A 303 26.80 -22.43 -30.00
CA HIS A 303 26.37 -22.87 -28.66
C HIS A 303 25.05 -23.65 -28.65
N LEU A 304 24.20 -23.50 -29.68
CA LEU A 304 22.88 -24.13 -29.73
C LEU A 304 22.91 -25.66 -29.65
N ASP A 305 23.80 -26.30 -30.39
CA ASP A 305 23.93 -27.77 -30.38
C ASP A 305 24.41 -28.28 -29.02
N GLN A 306 25.37 -27.58 -28.40
CA GLN A 306 25.85 -27.90 -27.06
C GLN A 306 24.74 -27.76 -26.00
N VAL A 307 23.88 -26.75 -26.13
CA VAL A 307 22.74 -26.55 -25.23
C VAL A 307 21.70 -27.65 -25.42
N ASN A 308 21.39 -28.03 -26.66
CA ASN A 308 20.50 -29.14 -26.97
C ASN A 308 21.00 -30.47 -26.36
N GLU A 309 22.30 -30.75 -26.50
CA GLU A 309 22.93 -31.94 -25.91
C GLU A 309 22.91 -31.89 -24.37
N LYS A 310 23.37 -30.78 -23.77
CA LYS A 310 23.48 -30.61 -22.31
C LYS A 310 22.15 -30.79 -21.58
N PHE A 311 21.05 -30.31 -22.15
CA PHE A 311 19.73 -30.38 -21.53
C PHE A 311 18.83 -31.48 -22.11
N GLY A 312 19.30 -32.25 -23.10
CA GLY A 312 18.51 -33.30 -23.75
C GLY A 312 17.25 -32.77 -24.45
N ILE A 313 17.30 -31.54 -24.98
CA ILE A 313 16.17 -30.85 -25.62
C ILE A 313 16.42 -30.68 -27.12
N LYS A 314 15.36 -30.35 -27.86
CA LYS A 314 15.44 -30.01 -29.28
C LYS A 314 14.91 -28.60 -29.50
N MET A 315 15.78 -27.62 -29.38
CA MET A 315 15.51 -26.23 -29.74
C MET A 315 15.80 -25.98 -31.22
N GLU A 316 14.90 -25.29 -31.90
CA GLU A 316 15.14 -24.74 -33.23
C GLU A 316 16.01 -23.48 -33.16
N ARG A 317 16.59 -23.09 -34.31
CA ARG A 317 17.35 -21.85 -34.46
C ARG A 317 16.50 -20.66 -34.00
N LEU A 318 17.07 -19.86 -33.09
CA LEU A 318 16.37 -18.73 -32.49
C LEU A 318 16.27 -17.57 -33.47
N ARG A 319 15.04 -17.12 -33.76
CA ARG A 319 14.77 -16.03 -34.73
C ARG A 319 14.92 -14.65 -34.09
N GLU A 320 15.49 -13.71 -34.83
CA GLU A 320 15.66 -12.31 -34.40
C GLU A 320 14.33 -11.60 -34.13
N SER A 321 13.35 -11.76 -35.02
CA SER A 321 12.04 -11.12 -34.88
C SER A 321 11.30 -11.57 -33.62
N ALA A 322 11.42 -12.85 -33.26
CA ALA A 322 10.87 -13.40 -32.02
C ALA A 322 11.60 -12.84 -30.78
N PHE A 323 12.93 -12.70 -30.84
CA PHE A 323 13.70 -12.05 -29.78
C PHE A 323 13.27 -10.59 -29.58
N ILE A 324 13.23 -9.77 -30.64
CA ILE A 324 12.83 -8.36 -30.52
C ILE A 324 11.41 -8.22 -29.96
N SER A 325 10.48 -9.08 -30.41
CA SER A 325 9.12 -9.12 -29.86
C SER A 325 9.10 -9.46 -28.36
N SER A 326 9.99 -10.35 -27.90
CA SER A 326 10.11 -10.72 -26.47
C SER A 326 10.65 -9.60 -25.58
N VAL A 327 11.39 -8.62 -26.14
CA VAL A 327 11.90 -7.45 -25.40
C VAL A 327 10.76 -6.48 -25.06
N GLY A 328 9.75 -6.37 -25.93
CA GLY A 328 8.61 -5.46 -25.74
C GLY A 328 9.03 -3.98 -25.84
N PRO A 329 8.59 -3.09 -24.92
CA PRO A 329 8.95 -1.67 -24.95
C PRO A 329 10.38 -1.39 -24.43
N GLY A 330 11.11 -2.41 -24.00
CA GLY A 330 12.45 -2.28 -23.44
C GLY A 330 13.56 -2.12 -24.47
N GLN A 331 14.75 -1.73 -23.99
CA GLN A 331 15.97 -1.73 -24.80
C GLN A 331 16.59 -3.14 -24.84
N ALA A 332 16.84 -3.66 -26.05
CA ALA A 332 17.50 -4.95 -26.23
C ALA A 332 18.87 -4.94 -25.53
N SER A 333 19.13 -5.97 -24.73
CA SER A 333 20.36 -6.10 -23.95
C SER A 333 20.74 -7.57 -23.79
N ILE A 334 21.99 -7.83 -23.39
CA ILE A 334 22.50 -9.19 -23.12
C ILE A 334 21.61 -9.91 -22.08
N HIS A 335 21.08 -9.17 -21.10
CA HIS A 335 20.16 -9.73 -20.11
C HIS A 335 18.80 -10.15 -20.73
N HIS A 336 18.31 -9.43 -21.75
CA HIS A 336 17.12 -9.87 -22.48
C HIS A 336 17.40 -11.13 -23.30
N LEU A 337 18.57 -11.19 -23.95
CA LEU A 337 18.97 -12.35 -24.74
C LEU A 337 19.10 -13.61 -23.87
N GLY A 338 19.79 -13.51 -22.73
CA GLY A 338 19.91 -14.63 -21.79
C GLY A 338 18.55 -15.11 -21.28
N ARG A 339 17.61 -14.20 -21.01
CA ARG A 339 16.23 -14.56 -20.65
C ARG A 339 15.48 -15.24 -21.79
N TYR A 340 15.59 -14.72 -23.01
CA TYR A 340 14.91 -15.31 -24.17
C TYR A 340 15.40 -16.74 -24.41
N ILE A 341 16.71 -16.98 -24.32
CA ILE A 341 17.29 -18.33 -24.39
C ILE A 341 16.76 -19.21 -23.26
N GLN A 342 16.72 -18.72 -22.02
CA GLN A 342 16.16 -19.44 -20.87
C GLN A 342 14.70 -19.87 -21.11
N GLU A 343 13.88 -18.95 -21.63
CA GLU A 343 12.47 -19.22 -21.94
C GLU A 343 12.34 -20.29 -23.02
N CYS A 344 13.17 -20.25 -24.08
CA CYS A 344 13.20 -21.29 -25.10
C CYS A 344 13.63 -22.66 -24.55
N ILE A 345 14.66 -22.72 -23.70
CA ILE A 345 15.08 -23.95 -23.01
C ILE A 345 13.92 -24.53 -22.21
N ALA A 346 13.23 -23.69 -21.44
CA ALA A 346 12.11 -24.11 -20.62
C ALA A 346 10.93 -24.67 -21.44
N ILE A 347 10.59 -24.04 -22.59
CA ILE A 347 9.55 -24.53 -23.52
C ILE A 347 9.93 -25.91 -24.05
N SER A 348 11.15 -26.03 -24.59
CA SER A 348 11.60 -27.27 -25.23
C SER A 348 11.80 -28.40 -24.24
N ALA A 349 12.02 -28.10 -22.96
CA ALA A 349 12.06 -29.07 -21.87
C ALA A 349 10.66 -29.59 -21.47
N GLY A 350 9.58 -29.09 -22.06
CA GLY A 350 8.21 -29.43 -21.62
C GLY A 350 7.89 -28.95 -20.21
N ALA A 351 8.77 -28.12 -19.62
CA ALA A 351 8.46 -27.43 -18.40
C ALA A 351 7.39 -26.39 -18.74
N GLY A 352 6.24 -26.47 -18.06
CA GLY A 352 5.32 -25.34 -18.02
C GLY A 352 6.14 -24.14 -17.57
N ILE A 353 6.46 -23.23 -18.50
CA ILE A 353 7.06 -21.98 -18.08
C ILE A 353 6.00 -21.36 -17.19
N ASP A 354 6.38 -20.96 -15.98
CA ASP A 354 5.73 -19.87 -15.28
C ASP A 354 5.85 -18.63 -16.21
N ARG A 355 5.08 -18.58 -17.29
CA ARG A 355 4.90 -17.39 -18.14
C ARG A 355 4.03 -16.42 -17.35
N ASP A 356 4.51 -16.00 -16.20
CA ASP A 356 3.91 -14.90 -15.47
C ASP A 356 4.36 -13.63 -16.20
N TYR A 357 3.51 -13.13 -17.10
CA TYR A 357 3.06 -11.73 -17.19
C TYR A 357 2.45 -11.41 -18.56
N GLY A 358 1.21 -10.94 -18.54
CA GLY A 358 0.42 -10.51 -19.70
C GLY A 358 -0.71 -11.50 -19.97
N LEU A 359 -1.95 -11.07 -19.82
CA LEU A 359 -3.11 -11.87 -20.18
C LEU A 359 -2.94 -12.43 -21.60
N GLN A 360 -2.98 -13.75 -21.73
CA GLN A 360 -3.05 -14.39 -23.04
C GLN A 360 -4.30 -13.89 -23.79
N PRO A 361 -4.21 -13.63 -25.10
CA PRO A 361 -5.38 -13.76 -25.96
C PRO A 361 -5.84 -15.23 -25.92
N VAL A 362 -7.14 -15.45 -25.76
CA VAL A 362 -7.76 -16.77 -25.85
C VAL A 362 -7.45 -17.37 -27.23
N GLY A 363 -6.89 -18.58 -27.29
CA GLY A 363 -6.79 -19.38 -28.53
C GLY A 363 -5.40 -19.90 -28.94
N ALA A 364 -4.56 -20.37 -28.01
CA ALA A 364 -3.42 -21.22 -28.38
C ALA A 364 -3.73 -22.65 -27.90
N ASP A 365 -4.04 -23.51 -28.85
CA ASP A 365 -4.38 -24.91 -28.63
C ASP A 365 -3.29 -25.64 -27.81
N ASN A 366 -3.76 -26.57 -26.99
CA ASN A 366 -2.94 -27.51 -26.23
C ASN A 366 -1.98 -28.25 -27.18
N PHE A 367 -0.70 -27.90 -27.16
CA PHE A 367 0.33 -28.72 -27.79
C PHE A 367 0.81 -29.79 -26.79
N GLY A 368 0.73 -31.04 -27.23
CA GLY A 368 0.85 -32.26 -26.44
C GLY A 368 2.14 -32.36 -25.63
N ALA A 369 1.99 -32.83 -24.39
CA ALA A 369 3.07 -33.20 -23.51
C ALA A 369 3.63 -34.57 -23.92
N ASP A 370 4.75 -34.60 -24.64
CA ASP A 370 5.56 -35.81 -24.71
C ASP A 370 6.37 -35.98 -23.41
N GLN A 371 6.05 -37.04 -22.68
CA GLN A 371 6.64 -37.43 -21.40
C GLN A 371 8.08 -37.95 -21.56
N LYS A 372 9.05 -37.07 -21.83
CA LYS A 372 10.48 -37.43 -21.81
C LYS A 372 11.39 -36.49 -21.00
N PHE A 373 10.85 -35.62 -20.16
CA PHE A 373 11.69 -34.88 -19.20
C PHE A 373 11.78 -35.62 -17.86
N LYS A 374 12.45 -36.79 -17.87
CA LYS A 374 12.88 -37.45 -16.63
C LYS A 374 14.30 -36.98 -16.27
N SER A 375 14.37 -36.35 -15.10
CA SER A 375 15.47 -36.43 -14.11
C SER A 375 16.89 -36.05 -14.55
N ASN A 376 17.30 -34.79 -14.27
CA ASN A 376 18.51 -34.43 -13.48
C ASN A 376 18.97 -32.97 -13.62
N PHE A 377 18.41 -32.18 -14.54
CA PHE A 377 18.86 -30.79 -14.75
C PHE A 377 17.81 -29.74 -14.39
N SER A 378 18.17 -28.81 -13.50
CA SER A 378 17.42 -27.58 -13.27
C SER A 378 17.62 -26.61 -14.43
N ILE A 379 16.54 -25.95 -14.88
CA ILE A 379 16.62 -24.87 -15.87
C ILE A 379 17.65 -23.83 -15.38
N PRO A 380 18.66 -23.46 -16.20
CA PRO A 380 19.70 -22.52 -15.78
C PRO A 380 19.12 -21.15 -15.48
N ASP A 381 19.72 -20.40 -14.54
CA ASP A 381 19.35 -18.99 -14.31
C ASP A 381 19.86 -18.13 -15.47
N ILE A 382 19.30 -16.92 -15.63
CA ILE A 382 19.69 -15.97 -16.68
C ILE A 382 21.19 -15.68 -16.63
N TYR A 383 21.75 -15.53 -15.42
CA TYR A 383 23.17 -15.25 -15.28
C TYR A 383 24.05 -16.44 -15.65
N ASP A 384 23.61 -17.69 -15.43
CA ASP A 384 24.37 -18.86 -15.89
C ASP A 384 24.51 -18.85 -17.41
N ILE A 385 23.42 -18.51 -18.13
CA ILE A 385 23.44 -18.40 -19.59
C ILE A 385 24.39 -17.27 -20.05
N ILE A 386 24.36 -16.14 -19.35
CA ILE A 386 25.24 -15.00 -19.67
C ILE A 386 26.71 -15.39 -19.49
N GLU A 387 27.05 -16.01 -18.36
CA GLU A 387 28.41 -16.41 -18.00
C GLU A 387 28.94 -17.52 -18.91
N ASP A 388 28.13 -18.56 -19.15
CA ASP A 388 28.56 -19.76 -19.88
C ASP A 388 28.65 -19.53 -21.40
N TYR A 389 27.76 -18.70 -21.96
CA TYR A 389 27.58 -18.61 -23.42
C TYR A 389 27.67 -17.19 -24.00
N LEU A 390 27.26 -16.14 -23.28
CA LEU A 390 27.13 -14.79 -23.87
C LEU A 390 28.29 -13.84 -23.54
N ARG A 391 29.22 -14.23 -22.67
CA ARG A 391 30.39 -13.42 -22.37
C ARG A 391 31.29 -13.26 -23.61
N PRO A 392 32.00 -12.13 -23.75
CA PRO A 392 32.90 -11.95 -24.88
C PRO A 392 34.02 -13.00 -24.93
N SER A 393 34.50 -13.49 -23.78
CA SER A 393 35.50 -14.57 -23.70
C SER A 393 35.01 -15.90 -24.28
N LYS A 394 33.69 -16.09 -24.43
CA LYS A 394 33.06 -17.28 -25.03
C LYS A 394 32.72 -17.10 -26.51
N ASN A 395 32.88 -15.89 -27.03
CA ASN A 395 32.57 -15.53 -28.43
C ASN A 395 33.72 -14.66 -28.97
N PRO A 396 34.95 -15.19 -29.05
CA PRO A 396 36.14 -14.43 -29.44
C PRO A 396 36.10 -13.88 -30.87
N GLU A 397 35.24 -14.45 -31.72
CA GLU A 397 34.98 -13.98 -33.09
C GLU A 397 34.25 -12.64 -33.15
N LEU A 398 33.58 -12.25 -32.06
CA LEU A 398 32.89 -10.96 -31.96
C LEU A 398 33.80 -9.92 -31.31
N LYS A 399 33.97 -8.76 -31.96
CA LYS A 399 34.56 -7.57 -31.31
C LYS A 399 33.74 -7.19 -30.07
N ASN A 400 34.38 -6.78 -28.97
CA ASN A 400 33.64 -6.39 -27.77
C ASN A 400 32.77 -5.16 -28.06
N PHE A 401 31.71 -4.98 -27.27
CA PHE A 401 30.91 -3.76 -27.33
C PHE A 401 31.78 -2.53 -27.05
N GLY A 402 31.83 -1.60 -28.02
CA GLY A 402 32.68 -0.43 -27.96
C GLY A 402 34.06 -0.59 -28.60
N ASP A 403 34.37 -1.75 -29.21
CA ASP A 403 35.56 -1.97 -30.05
C ASP A 403 35.15 -1.90 -31.54
N GLY A 404 35.42 -0.77 -32.22
CA GLY A 404 35.10 -0.57 -33.63
C GLY A 404 35.65 0.75 -34.18
N ASP A 405 35.76 0.85 -35.51
CA ASP A 405 36.35 2.03 -36.18
C ASP A 405 35.37 3.22 -36.24
N GLU A 406 34.06 2.94 -36.23
CA GLU A 406 32.98 3.95 -36.15
C GLU A 406 32.19 3.80 -34.85
N LEU A 407 32.62 4.53 -33.80
CA LEU A 407 31.93 4.55 -32.50
C LEU A 407 31.05 5.81 -32.36
N PRO A 408 29.83 5.69 -31.81
CA PRO A 408 29.02 6.84 -31.42
C PRO A 408 29.79 7.76 -30.48
N GLU A 409 29.61 9.08 -30.65
CA GLU A 409 30.31 10.14 -29.90
C GLU A 409 30.36 9.92 -28.38
N LEU A 410 29.29 9.40 -27.77
CA LEU A 410 29.25 9.19 -26.30
C LEU A 410 30.19 8.07 -25.82
N LEU A 411 30.52 7.08 -26.67
CA LEU A 411 31.42 5.99 -26.31
C LEU A 411 32.90 6.35 -26.51
N THR A 412 33.20 7.44 -27.21
CA THR A 412 34.57 7.93 -27.41
C THR A 412 35.02 8.89 -26.31
N LEU A 413 34.10 9.42 -25.50
CA LEU A 413 34.41 10.35 -24.42
C LEU A 413 35.15 9.65 -23.27
N SER A 414 36.15 10.34 -22.74
CA SER A 414 36.75 9.99 -21.45
C SER A 414 35.75 10.25 -20.29
N PRO A 415 35.96 9.63 -19.11
CA PRO A 415 35.18 9.90 -17.91
C PRO A 415 35.06 11.40 -17.58
N HIS A 416 36.16 12.16 -17.67
CA HIS A 416 36.19 13.59 -17.39
C HIS A 416 35.34 14.39 -18.40
N GLU A 417 35.47 14.09 -19.69
CA GLU A 417 34.73 14.79 -20.75
C GLU A 417 33.23 14.52 -20.67
N LEU A 418 32.82 13.27 -20.41
CA LEU A 418 31.42 12.92 -20.23
C LEU A 418 30.82 13.71 -19.07
N VAL A 419 31.46 13.68 -17.90
CA VAL A 419 30.93 14.34 -16.70
C VAL A 419 30.90 15.86 -16.88
N SER A 420 31.93 16.45 -17.50
CA SER A 420 31.98 17.89 -17.81
C SER A 420 30.86 18.31 -18.76
N ARG A 421 30.57 17.49 -19.77
CA ARG A 421 29.45 17.71 -20.70
C ARG A 421 28.09 17.58 -20.01
N LEU A 422 27.91 16.59 -19.15
CA LEU A 422 26.66 16.43 -18.40
C LEU A 422 26.41 17.60 -17.44
N LYS A 423 27.49 18.11 -16.82
CA LYS A 423 27.42 19.29 -15.95
C LYS A 423 27.12 20.58 -16.71
N SER A 424 27.57 20.70 -17.98
CA SER A 424 27.24 21.86 -18.83
C SER A 424 25.79 21.84 -19.33
N LEU A 425 25.19 20.66 -19.46
CA LEU A 425 23.76 20.52 -19.78
C LEU A 425 22.88 20.89 -18.58
N HIS A 426 23.25 20.46 -17.37
CA HIS A 426 22.53 20.80 -16.15
C HIS A 426 23.47 20.84 -14.94
N SER A 427 23.68 22.03 -14.39
CA SER A 427 24.65 22.25 -13.31
C SER A 427 24.26 21.59 -11.98
N ASN A 428 22.95 21.50 -11.71
CA ASN A 428 22.41 20.89 -10.49
C ASN A 428 22.07 19.41 -10.72
N SER A 429 23.11 18.58 -10.86
CA SER A 429 22.97 17.13 -10.98
C SER A 429 23.80 16.39 -9.93
N ASP A 430 23.45 15.13 -9.72
CA ASP A 430 24.41 14.16 -9.19
C ASP A 430 25.04 13.36 -10.31
N MET A 431 26.29 13.02 -10.07
CA MET A 431 26.99 11.95 -10.75
C MET A 431 27.30 10.87 -9.74
N THR A 432 26.81 9.66 -9.98
CA THR A 432 27.09 8.47 -9.17
C THR A 432 28.02 7.54 -9.94
N LEU A 433 29.14 7.17 -9.32
CA LEU A 433 30.04 6.14 -9.85
C LEU A 433 29.58 4.77 -9.35
N ASN A 434 29.29 3.86 -10.27
CA ASN A 434 29.03 2.45 -9.95
C ASN A 434 30.37 1.73 -9.76
N LEU A 435 30.52 1.00 -8.67
CA LEU A 435 31.78 0.37 -8.25
C LEU A 435 32.00 -1.04 -8.82
N CYS A 436 31.14 -1.49 -9.74
CA CYS A 436 31.25 -2.81 -10.39
C CYS A 436 32.63 -3.00 -11.04
N ASP A 437 33.35 -4.05 -10.63
CA ASP A 437 34.71 -4.41 -11.08
C ASP A 437 35.80 -3.33 -10.89
N LEU A 438 35.54 -2.32 -10.07
CA LEU A 438 36.52 -1.27 -9.75
C LEU A 438 37.25 -1.60 -8.45
N ARG A 439 38.57 -1.43 -8.47
CA ARG A 439 39.38 -1.46 -7.24
C ARG A 439 39.52 -0.08 -6.66
N VAL A 440 40.02 0.03 -5.42
CA VAL A 440 40.18 1.32 -4.75
C VAL A 440 41.13 2.26 -5.51
N GLU A 441 42.12 1.72 -6.23
CA GLU A 441 43.03 2.46 -7.11
C GLU A 441 42.27 3.10 -8.29
N ASP A 442 41.39 2.35 -8.94
CA ASP A 442 40.58 2.88 -10.05
C ASP A 442 39.64 3.99 -9.57
N VAL A 443 39.08 3.85 -8.37
CA VAL A 443 38.17 4.83 -7.78
C VAL A 443 38.89 6.15 -7.48
N ILE A 444 40.08 6.12 -6.88
CA ILE A 444 40.79 7.36 -6.53
C ILE A 444 41.27 8.12 -7.76
N GLU A 445 41.72 7.42 -8.79
CA GLU A 445 42.08 8.01 -10.09
C GLU A 445 40.87 8.70 -10.73
N LEU A 446 39.72 8.01 -10.80
CA LEU A 446 38.49 8.57 -11.37
C LEU A 446 38.00 9.80 -10.59
N LEU A 447 38.07 9.78 -9.25
CA LEU A 447 37.69 10.92 -8.41
C LEU A 447 38.58 12.13 -8.64
N TYR A 448 39.89 11.90 -8.86
CA TYR A 448 40.88 12.94 -9.16
C TYR A 448 40.69 13.51 -10.57
N ASP A 449 40.66 12.65 -11.59
CA ASP A 449 40.55 13.06 -12.99
C ASP A 449 39.23 13.79 -13.26
N CYS A 450 38.14 13.41 -12.59
CA CYS A 450 36.86 14.09 -12.71
C CYS A 450 36.75 15.39 -11.89
N ARG A 451 37.81 15.80 -11.18
CA ARG A 451 37.95 17.10 -10.46
C ARG A 451 36.75 17.47 -9.59
N GLY A 452 36.26 16.51 -8.79
CA GLY A 452 35.11 16.73 -7.89
C GLY A 452 33.73 16.65 -8.52
N ASN A 453 33.64 16.37 -9.83
CA ASN A 453 32.34 16.27 -10.50
C ASN A 453 31.61 14.94 -10.24
N ILE A 454 32.33 13.90 -9.77
CA ILE A 454 31.71 12.69 -9.22
C ILE A 454 31.21 13.02 -7.81
N THR A 455 29.91 12.92 -7.57
CA THR A 455 29.30 13.43 -6.33
C THR A 455 28.86 12.33 -5.38
N HIS A 456 28.63 11.12 -5.89
CA HIS A 456 28.17 9.96 -5.12
C HIS A 456 28.95 8.70 -5.55
N LEU A 457 29.16 7.77 -4.61
CA LEU A 457 29.64 6.41 -4.86
C LEU A 457 28.53 5.41 -4.57
N GLU A 458 28.26 4.46 -5.46
CA GLU A 458 27.34 3.34 -5.19
C GLU A 458 28.05 2.30 -4.32
N LEU A 459 28.11 2.56 -3.01
CA LEU A 459 28.85 1.75 -2.03
C LEU A 459 28.32 0.32 -1.90
N LEU A 460 27.06 0.10 -2.26
CA LEU A 460 26.49 -1.22 -2.32
C LEU A 460 25.45 -1.29 -3.43
N ASN A 461 25.64 -2.29 -4.28
CA ASN A 461 24.72 -2.78 -5.27
C ASN A 461 24.45 -4.26 -4.98
N LEU A 462 23.25 -4.59 -4.51
CA LEU A 462 22.93 -5.95 -4.06
C LEU A 462 23.14 -7.02 -5.14
N LYS A 463 22.97 -6.67 -6.42
CA LYS A 463 23.25 -7.58 -7.54
C LYS A 463 24.75 -7.81 -7.72
N ASN A 464 25.57 -6.76 -7.67
CA ASN A 464 27.03 -6.91 -7.76
C ASN A 464 27.58 -7.72 -6.59
N GLN A 465 27.02 -7.54 -5.38
CA GLN A 465 27.41 -8.31 -4.20
C GLN A 465 27.12 -9.81 -4.39
N VAL A 466 25.91 -10.18 -4.86
CA VAL A 466 25.54 -11.58 -5.12
C VAL A 466 26.41 -12.19 -6.22
N LEU A 467 26.79 -11.41 -7.24
CA LEU A 467 27.65 -11.85 -8.34
C LEU A 467 29.16 -11.82 -8.00
N GLY A 468 29.56 -11.36 -6.80
CA GLY A 468 30.96 -11.28 -6.39
C GLY A 468 31.79 -10.24 -7.15
N ARG A 469 31.16 -9.15 -7.61
CA ARG A 469 31.78 -8.10 -8.44
C ARG A 469 32.03 -6.77 -7.71
N GLU A 470 31.88 -6.76 -6.39
CA GLU A 470 32.30 -5.64 -5.53
C GLU A 470 33.68 -5.93 -4.95
N PHE A 471 34.65 -5.05 -5.21
CA PHE A 471 36.02 -5.16 -4.69
C PHE A 471 36.34 -4.04 -3.69
N ASP A 472 37.25 -4.31 -2.75
CA ASP A 472 37.86 -3.30 -1.84
C ASP A 472 36.88 -2.38 -1.07
N LYS A 473 35.65 -2.82 -0.83
CA LYS A 473 34.56 -2.01 -0.22
C LYS A 473 34.96 -1.28 1.06
N GLU A 474 35.59 -1.97 2.01
CA GLU A 474 36.06 -1.34 3.26
C GLU A 474 37.11 -0.26 3.00
N LYS A 475 38.01 -0.47 2.04
CA LYS A 475 39.03 0.52 1.66
C LYS A 475 38.37 1.74 1.01
N ILE A 476 37.39 1.54 0.13
CA ILE A 476 36.66 2.62 -0.55
C ILE A 476 35.86 3.47 0.45
N ILE A 477 35.18 2.84 1.42
CA ILE A 477 34.43 3.58 2.46
C ILE A 477 35.37 4.41 3.32
N ASN A 478 36.52 3.83 3.71
CA ASN A 478 37.52 4.55 4.49
C ASN A 478 38.19 5.69 3.69
N LEU A 479 38.43 5.48 2.39
CA LEU A 479 38.92 6.51 1.48
C LEU A 479 37.92 7.68 1.40
N GLN A 480 36.64 7.40 1.17
CA GLN A 480 35.59 8.41 1.16
C GLN A 480 35.54 9.18 2.48
N ALA A 481 35.61 8.49 3.63
CA ALA A 481 35.63 9.13 4.94
C ALA A 481 36.86 10.02 5.14
N ALA A 482 38.03 9.60 4.64
CA ALA A 482 39.26 10.39 4.70
C ALA A 482 39.19 11.66 3.83
N ILE A 483 38.62 11.56 2.61
CA ILE A 483 38.38 12.69 1.70
C ILE A 483 37.43 13.69 2.38
N ASN A 484 36.27 13.23 2.84
CA ASN A 484 35.25 14.08 3.44
C ASN A 484 35.68 14.75 4.75
N ALA A 485 36.53 14.09 5.55
CA ALA A 485 37.08 14.66 6.77
C ALA A 485 38.19 15.69 6.49
N GLY A 486 38.70 15.78 5.26
CA GLY A 486 39.84 16.62 4.91
C GLY A 486 41.14 16.21 5.60
N ASN A 487 41.30 14.92 5.93
CA ASN A 487 42.45 14.43 6.69
C ASN A 487 43.59 14.01 5.75
N VAL A 488 44.46 14.99 5.42
CA VAL A 488 45.63 14.82 4.54
C VAL A 488 46.56 13.69 5.01
N ILE A 489 46.78 13.56 6.32
CA ILE A 489 47.67 12.52 6.87
C ILE A 489 47.12 11.12 6.59
N LYS A 490 45.80 10.93 6.79
CA LYS A 490 45.15 9.65 6.47
C LYS A 490 45.18 9.37 4.98
N LEU A 491 44.86 10.35 4.14
CA LEU A 491 44.88 10.20 2.68
C LEU A 491 46.28 9.82 2.18
N LYS A 492 47.32 10.52 2.63
CA LYS A 492 48.71 10.19 2.30
C LYS A 492 49.05 8.75 2.71
N LYS A 493 48.69 8.34 3.93
CA LYS A 493 48.90 6.95 4.39
C LYS A 493 48.16 5.91 3.54
N TYR A 494 46.92 6.20 3.10
CA TYR A 494 46.18 5.30 2.22
C TYR A 494 46.86 5.18 0.85
N LEU A 495 47.20 6.31 0.23
CA LEU A 495 47.86 6.36 -1.07
C LEU A 495 49.25 5.70 -1.04
N SER A 496 50.08 5.97 -0.01
CA SER A 496 51.39 5.33 0.14
C SER A 496 51.27 3.80 0.29
N ARG A 497 50.27 3.29 1.02
CA ARG A 497 50.03 1.84 1.10
C ARG A 497 49.55 1.25 -0.23
N MET A 498 48.79 1.99 -1.03
CA MET A 498 48.37 1.53 -2.36
C MET A 498 49.57 1.42 -3.30
N LEU A 499 50.50 2.39 -3.21
CA LEU A 499 51.78 2.35 -3.92
C LEU A 499 52.63 1.13 -3.50
N GLU A 500 52.78 0.87 -2.19
CA GLU A 500 53.55 -0.26 -1.65
C GLU A 500 53.00 -1.64 -2.08
N ASN A 501 51.68 -1.75 -2.31
CA ASN A 501 51.02 -3.00 -2.70
C ASN A 501 50.98 -3.24 -4.22
N THR A 502 51.51 -2.32 -5.03
CA THR A 502 51.56 -2.48 -6.49
C THR A 502 52.86 -3.21 -6.84
N PRO A 503 52.83 -4.45 -7.36
CA PRO A 503 54.03 -5.27 -7.50
C PRO A 503 55.02 -4.67 -8.51
N ASP A 504 56.29 -4.60 -8.12
CA ASP A 504 57.42 -4.36 -9.01
C ASP A 504 57.76 -5.64 -9.77
N ARG A 505 57.49 -5.67 -11.08
CA ARG A 505 58.43 -6.06 -12.16
C ARG A 505 57.67 -6.45 -13.43
N ASP A 506 57.94 -5.65 -14.46
CA ASP A 506 57.60 -5.81 -15.88
C ASP A 506 56.11 -5.94 -16.23
N ASN A 507 55.61 -4.93 -16.97
CA ASN A 507 54.26 -4.78 -17.56
C ASN A 507 53.24 -3.94 -16.72
N PRO A 508 52.03 -3.58 -17.24
CA PRO A 508 51.32 -2.27 -17.28
C PRO A 508 51.02 -1.44 -16.01
N ASP A 509 51.60 -1.75 -14.84
CA ASP A 509 51.31 -1.06 -13.57
C ASP A 509 52.16 0.21 -13.32
N LYS A 510 53.14 0.53 -14.17
CA LYS A 510 53.97 1.75 -14.03
C LYS A 510 53.18 3.05 -14.22
N GLU A 511 52.32 3.12 -15.25
CA GLU A 511 51.43 4.28 -15.46
C GLU A 511 50.44 4.50 -14.31
N ARG A 512 50.07 3.42 -13.59
CA ARG A 512 49.22 3.50 -12.40
C ARG A 512 50.01 4.03 -11.21
N GLN A 513 51.23 3.55 -11.00
CA GLN A 513 52.13 4.08 -9.96
C GLN A 513 52.40 5.57 -10.17
N ASP A 514 52.74 5.98 -11.40
CA ASP A 514 53.00 7.38 -11.75
C ASP A 514 51.77 8.26 -11.46
N LYS A 515 50.57 7.78 -11.81
CA LYS A 515 49.31 8.50 -11.54
C LYS A 515 49.01 8.61 -10.05
N LEU A 516 49.26 7.56 -9.27
CA LEU A 516 49.11 7.60 -7.82
C LEU A 516 50.12 8.56 -7.15
N ILE A 517 51.34 8.67 -7.69
CA ILE A 517 52.35 9.65 -7.26
C ILE A 517 51.90 11.08 -7.59
N GLU A 518 51.36 11.31 -8.79
CA GLU A 518 50.74 12.59 -9.18
C GLU A 518 49.65 13.01 -8.17
N ILE A 519 48.72 12.11 -7.89
CA ILE A 519 47.64 12.35 -6.90
C ILE A 519 48.22 12.60 -5.50
N LEU A 520 49.31 11.92 -5.11
CA LEU A 520 49.98 12.11 -3.83
C LEU A 520 50.61 13.51 -3.71
N CYS A 521 51.21 14.02 -4.78
CA CYS A 521 51.74 15.37 -4.87
C CYS A 521 50.60 16.41 -4.81
N ASP A 522 49.47 16.11 -5.46
CA ASP A 522 48.32 17.01 -5.63
C ASP A 522 47.18 16.74 -4.62
N ILE A 523 47.50 16.18 -3.43
CA ILE A 523 46.49 15.86 -2.40
C ILE A 523 45.65 17.08 -2.00
N GLN A 524 46.25 18.28 -1.99
CA GLN A 524 45.53 19.51 -1.64
C GLN A 524 44.41 19.82 -2.63
N ASP A 525 44.64 19.62 -3.92
CA ASP A 525 43.65 19.84 -4.97
C ASP A 525 42.53 18.81 -4.88
N LEU A 526 42.89 17.54 -4.68
CA LEU A 526 41.91 16.46 -4.46
C LEU A 526 41.00 16.77 -3.24
N GLN A 527 41.56 17.30 -2.16
CA GLN A 527 40.78 17.74 -1.00
C GLN A 527 39.91 18.95 -1.36
N GLY A 528 40.47 19.93 -2.07
CA GLY A 528 39.78 21.13 -2.52
C GLY A 528 38.51 20.82 -3.29
N PHE A 529 38.54 19.79 -4.15
CA PHE A 529 37.38 19.34 -4.92
C PHE A 529 36.16 18.95 -4.10
N TYR A 530 36.35 18.41 -2.88
CA TYR A 530 35.26 17.89 -2.03
C TYR A 530 35.03 18.68 -0.74
N LYS A 531 35.75 19.80 -0.54
CA LYS A 531 35.68 20.61 0.68
C LYS A 531 34.28 21.19 0.94
N ASP A 532 33.66 21.79 -0.07
CA ASP A 532 32.35 22.44 0.06
C ASP A 532 31.19 21.47 -0.22
N ARG A 533 31.43 20.45 -1.06
CA ARG A 533 30.46 19.40 -1.39
C ARG A 533 31.08 18.04 -1.08
N PRO A 534 30.83 17.46 0.11
CA PRO A 534 31.39 16.16 0.46
C PRO A 534 30.85 15.07 -0.47
N LEU A 535 31.71 14.09 -0.77
CA LEU A 535 31.39 12.90 -1.55
C LEU A 535 30.36 12.07 -0.80
N LYS A 536 29.19 11.86 -1.41
CA LYS A 536 28.08 11.11 -0.80
C LYS A 536 28.10 9.65 -1.22
N SER A 537 27.22 8.85 -0.62
CA SER A 537 27.06 7.44 -0.97
C SER A 537 25.64 7.16 -1.41
N CYS A 538 25.51 6.13 -2.24
CA CYS A 538 24.24 5.54 -2.62
C CYS A 538 24.24 4.04 -2.35
N ILE A 539 23.05 3.49 -2.10
CA ILE A 539 22.81 2.05 -2.02
C ILE A 539 21.60 1.67 -2.86
N GLY A 540 21.78 0.69 -3.74
CA GLY A 540 20.74 0.21 -4.65
C GLY A 540 20.60 -1.31 -4.66
N SER A 541 19.42 -1.79 -5.05
CA SER A 541 19.21 -3.22 -5.28
C SER A 541 19.61 -3.68 -6.68
N ASP A 542 19.59 -2.78 -7.67
CA ASP A 542 19.72 -3.09 -9.11
C ASP A 542 18.75 -4.22 -9.50
N SER A 543 17.53 -4.15 -8.94
CA SER A 543 16.53 -5.19 -9.09
C SER A 543 15.84 -5.08 -10.46
N THR A 544 16.06 -6.08 -11.31
CA THR A 544 15.33 -6.25 -12.59
C THR A 544 14.06 -7.08 -12.41
N GLY A 545 13.99 -7.88 -11.34
CA GLY A 545 12.94 -8.85 -11.05
C GLY A 545 12.96 -10.08 -11.95
N ARG A 546 13.98 -10.28 -12.79
CA ARG A 546 14.00 -11.38 -13.79
C ARG A 546 14.75 -12.63 -13.33
N SER A 547 15.71 -12.52 -12.42
CA SER A 547 16.49 -13.65 -11.87
C SER A 547 15.96 -14.10 -10.51
N ARG A 548 16.11 -15.39 -10.20
CA ARG A 548 15.71 -15.99 -8.91
C ARG A 548 16.81 -15.91 -7.85
N ARG A 549 18.04 -15.60 -8.23
CA ARG A 549 19.19 -15.46 -7.32
C ARG A 549 19.32 -14.06 -6.71
N LEU A 550 18.64 -13.08 -7.30
CA LEU A 550 18.78 -11.67 -6.92
C LEU A 550 17.72 -11.24 -5.90
N TYR A 551 18.11 -10.25 -5.10
CA TYR A 551 17.21 -9.58 -4.17
C TYR A 551 16.09 -8.81 -4.90
N GLY A 552 14.92 -8.78 -4.27
CA GLY A 552 13.86 -7.86 -4.68
C GLY A 552 14.18 -6.42 -4.28
N MET A 553 13.66 -5.46 -5.04
CA MET A 553 13.72 -4.02 -4.72
C MET A 553 13.38 -3.68 -3.26
N GLY A 554 14.12 -2.72 -2.68
CA GLY A 554 13.80 -1.99 -1.46
C GLY A 554 14.71 -2.27 -0.27
N LEU A 555 15.05 -1.20 0.43
CA LEU A 555 15.81 -1.19 1.69
C LEU A 555 15.06 -0.38 2.74
N VAL A 556 15.26 -0.70 4.02
CA VAL A 556 14.65 0.02 5.13
C VAL A 556 15.58 0.19 6.31
N LEU A 557 15.47 1.34 6.96
CA LEU A 557 16.12 1.62 8.23
C LEU A 557 15.27 1.09 9.39
N THR A 558 15.82 0.21 10.22
CA THR A 558 15.09 -0.44 11.33
C THR A 558 14.50 0.53 12.33
N GLU A 559 15.27 1.55 12.71
CA GLU A 559 14.88 2.56 13.71
C GLU A 559 13.60 3.29 13.32
N SER A 560 13.34 3.41 12.02
CA SER A 560 12.16 4.08 11.47
C SER A 560 10.88 3.23 11.47
N LEU A 561 10.99 1.94 11.81
CA LEU A 561 9.87 0.99 11.85
C LEU A 561 9.20 0.92 13.24
N PRO A 562 7.95 0.43 13.34
CA PRO A 562 7.32 0.16 14.62
C PRO A 562 8.10 -0.89 15.44
N ALA A 563 8.08 -0.76 16.77
CA ALA A 563 8.81 -1.65 17.68
C ALA A 563 8.52 -3.15 17.48
N ARG A 564 7.34 -3.51 16.95
CA ARG A 564 7.02 -4.91 16.60
C ARG A 564 7.79 -5.39 15.38
N ALA A 565 7.83 -4.60 14.31
CA ALA A 565 8.59 -4.91 13.10
C ALA A 565 10.10 -4.96 13.40
N GLN A 566 10.60 -4.07 14.27
CA GLN A 566 11.98 -4.13 14.76
C GLN A 566 12.28 -5.47 15.47
N LYS A 567 11.41 -5.89 16.39
CA LYS A 567 11.57 -7.19 17.08
C LYS A 567 11.46 -8.38 16.13
N GLU A 568 10.65 -8.26 15.07
CA GLU A 568 10.53 -9.28 14.03
C GLU A 568 11.83 -9.40 13.24
N LEU A 569 12.41 -8.29 12.78
CA LEU A 569 13.71 -8.26 12.10
C LEU A 569 14.87 -8.78 12.95
N LEU A 570 14.85 -8.54 14.26
CA LEU A 570 15.87 -9.06 15.19
C LEU A 570 15.71 -10.56 15.49
N ARG A 571 14.50 -11.11 15.37
CA ARG A 571 14.21 -12.54 15.63
C ARG A 571 14.34 -13.41 14.38
N LEU A 572 14.20 -12.82 13.20
CA LEU A 572 14.27 -13.53 11.93
C LEU A 572 15.75 -13.72 11.54
N GLU A 573 16.37 -14.78 12.05
CA GLU A 573 17.56 -15.36 11.41
C GLU A 573 17.20 -16.12 10.11
N ASN A 574 15.89 -16.34 9.84
CA ASN A 574 15.40 -17.12 8.70
C ASN A 574 14.81 -16.28 7.55
N SER A 575 15.64 -16.17 6.51
CA SER A 575 15.44 -16.09 5.05
C SER A 575 14.75 -14.92 4.33
N SER A 576 13.83 -14.14 4.91
CA SER A 576 13.08 -13.15 4.10
C SER A 576 13.62 -11.71 4.09
N HIS A 577 14.36 -11.32 5.13
CA HIS A 577 14.94 -9.99 5.27
C HIS A 577 16.37 -10.14 5.75
N THR A 578 17.33 -9.73 4.94
CA THR A 578 18.75 -9.86 5.21
C THR A 578 19.33 -8.52 5.63
N ASN A 579 20.26 -8.60 6.58
CA ASN A 579 21.09 -7.46 6.93
C ASN A 579 22.06 -7.15 5.82
N VAL A 580 22.24 -5.85 5.60
CA VAL A 580 23.13 -5.32 4.58
C VAL A 580 24.47 -4.94 5.21
N GLU A 581 25.59 -5.10 4.49
CA GLU A 581 26.94 -4.79 4.98
C GLU A 581 27.27 -3.28 5.13
N VAL A 582 26.26 -2.43 5.03
CA VAL A 582 26.37 -0.97 5.14
C VAL A 582 25.26 -0.48 6.06
N GLY A 583 25.63 0.32 7.06
CA GLY A 583 24.70 0.95 7.99
C GLY A 583 24.52 2.45 7.73
N LEU A 584 23.48 3.03 8.32
CA LEU A 584 23.09 4.44 8.19
C LEU A 584 23.01 5.13 9.55
N LYS A 585 23.76 6.21 9.77
CA LYS A 585 23.57 7.05 10.96
C LYS A 585 22.35 7.94 10.77
N SER A 586 21.34 7.77 11.61
CA SER A 586 20.05 8.46 11.53
C SER A 586 19.69 9.13 12.86
N PHE A 587 18.90 10.22 12.79
CA PHE A 587 18.34 10.87 13.98
C PHE A 587 16.84 11.12 13.79
N ALA A 588 16.05 10.75 14.80
CA ALA A 588 14.64 11.14 14.88
C ALA A 588 14.52 12.62 15.27
N ARG A 589 13.95 13.43 14.39
CA ARG A 589 13.58 14.82 14.62
C ARG A 589 12.11 14.88 15.01
N ASN A 590 11.84 15.32 16.24
CA ASN A 590 10.47 15.53 16.72
C ASN A 590 10.11 17.02 16.65
N THR A 591 9.13 17.36 15.82
CA THR A 591 8.58 18.72 15.68
C THR A 591 7.27 18.81 16.47
N TYR A 592 7.12 19.82 17.33
CA TYR A 592 5.90 20.01 18.13
C TYR A 592 5.12 21.21 17.60
N ILE A 593 4.00 20.95 16.95
CA ILE A 593 3.11 21.96 16.37
C ILE A 593 2.00 22.28 17.37
N PRO A 594 1.79 23.55 17.77
CA PRO A 594 0.73 23.90 18.69
C PRO A 594 -0.64 23.62 18.05
N VAL A 595 -1.53 22.94 18.78
CA VAL A 595 -2.91 22.75 18.32
C VAL A 595 -3.67 24.03 18.60
N SER A 596 -3.96 24.83 17.55
CA SER A 596 -4.81 26.02 17.64
C SER A 596 -6.24 25.62 18.00
N ARG A 597 -6.56 25.55 19.29
CA ARG A 597 -7.93 25.40 19.80
C ARG A 597 -8.42 26.75 20.32
N THR A 598 -9.56 27.18 19.79
CA THR A 598 -10.20 28.48 20.05
C THR A 598 -10.97 28.52 21.38
N GLY A 599 -10.29 28.22 22.50
CA GLY A 599 -10.89 28.24 23.84
C GLY A 599 -10.07 29.10 24.83
N PRO A 600 -10.66 30.12 25.48
CA PRO A 600 -9.95 31.00 26.44
C PRO A 600 -9.31 30.23 27.60
N PHE A 601 -10.03 29.24 28.16
CA PHE A 601 -9.57 28.41 29.27
C PHE A 601 -8.37 27.51 28.90
N LEU A 602 -8.39 26.92 27.71
CA LEU A 602 -7.30 26.06 27.22
C LEU A 602 -6.06 26.85 26.82
N ASN A 603 -6.21 28.08 26.30
CA ASN A 603 -5.08 28.97 26.03
C ASN A 603 -4.35 29.39 27.31
N TRP A 604 -5.09 29.68 28.38
CA TRP A 604 -4.52 29.95 29.70
C TRP A 604 -3.78 28.72 30.27
N LEU A 605 -4.37 27.53 30.14
CA LEU A 605 -3.75 26.26 30.52
C LEU A 605 -2.47 25.97 29.73
N ASN A 606 -2.47 26.24 28.42
CA ASN A 606 -1.31 26.09 27.54
C ASN A 606 -0.14 26.98 27.96
N GLN A 607 -0.41 28.25 28.32
CA GLN A 607 0.63 29.19 28.75
C GLN A 607 1.27 28.78 30.08
N LYS A 608 0.50 28.29 31.06
CA LYS A 608 1.02 27.93 32.39
C LYS A 608 1.61 26.52 32.50
N LEU A 609 1.16 25.55 31.71
CA LEU A 609 1.45 24.12 31.93
C LEU A 609 2.26 23.46 30.80
N SER A 610 2.69 24.23 29.80
CA SER A 610 3.52 23.75 28.69
C SER A 610 4.90 23.21 29.11
N SER A 611 5.34 23.41 30.35
CA SER A 611 6.60 22.86 30.88
C SER A 611 6.52 21.36 31.22
N THR A 612 5.33 20.80 31.44
CA THR A 612 5.18 19.39 31.85
C THR A 612 5.05 18.44 30.65
N PRO A 613 5.78 17.30 30.61
CA PRO A 613 5.78 16.37 29.47
C PRO A 613 4.41 15.76 29.15
N LEU A 614 3.60 15.51 30.19
CA LEU A 614 2.25 14.94 30.05
C LEU A 614 1.29 15.92 29.38
N ILE A 615 1.36 17.21 29.71
CA ILE A 615 0.46 18.23 29.18
C ILE A 615 0.87 18.62 27.76
N LYS A 616 2.18 18.64 27.45
CA LYS A 616 2.66 18.81 26.05
C LYS A 616 2.03 17.80 25.08
N ARG A 617 1.71 16.59 25.55
CA ARG A 617 1.08 15.53 24.73
C ARG A 617 -0.37 15.83 24.35
N PHE A 618 -1.06 16.68 25.12
CA PHE A 618 -2.45 17.09 24.85
C PHE A 618 -2.54 18.44 24.11
N THR A 619 -1.49 19.26 24.18
CA THR A 619 -1.50 20.65 23.68
C THR A 619 -0.73 20.82 22.36
N PHE A 620 0.27 19.97 22.11
CA PHE A 620 1.05 19.96 20.87
C PHE A 620 0.78 18.68 20.07
N ARG A 621 0.69 18.83 18.75
CA ARG A 621 0.79 17.72 17.81
C ARG A 621 2.26 17.43 17.58
N LYS A 622 2.66 16.19 17.80
CA LYS A 622 4.03 15.73 17.58
C LYS A 622 4.14 15.13 16.18
N GLU A 623 4.98 15.72 15.34
CA GLU A 623 5.40 15.15 14.06
C GLU A 623 6.82 14.62 14.21
N THR A 624 7.11 13.47 13.60
CA THR A 624 8.42 12.81 13.70
C THR A 624 8.97 12.56 12.31
N ASP A 625 10.11 13.15 12.02
CA ASP A 625 10.86 12.96 10.78
C ASP A 625 12.21 12.33 11.05
N TRP A 626 12.86 11.80 10.01
CA TRP A 626 14.17 11.18 10.11
C TRP A 626 15.19 11.95 9.27
N LYS A 627 16.33 12.31 9.88
CA LYS A 627 17.46 12.93 9.19
C LYS A 627 18.60 11.92 9.05
N ILE A 628 18.96 11.60 7.81
CA ILE A 628 20.10 10.73 7.46
C ILE A 628 21.38 11.58 7.44
N LYS A 629 22.46 11.10 8.06
CA LYS A 629 23.75 11.81 8.12
C LYS A 629 24.81 11.18 7.23
N GLU A 630 25.22 9.95 7.54
CA GLU A 630 26.39 9.29 6.95
C GLU A 630 26.19 7.77 6.86
N TYR A 631 26.82 7.16 5.86
CA TYR A 631 26.95 5.70 5.71
C TYR A 631 28.20 5.22 6.46
N PHE A 632 28.15 3.99 6.97
CA PHE A 632 29.30 3.37 7.64
C PHE A 632 29.39 1.88 7.29
N PRO A 633 30.61 1.29 7.27
CA PRO A 633 30.75 -0.14 7.04
C PRO A 633 30.23 -0.89 8.26
N ALA A 634 29.40 -1.91 8.04
CA ALA A 634 28.83 -2.69 9.12
C ALA A 634 28.93 -4.18 8.77
N THR A 635 29.46 -5.00 9.67
CA THR A 635 29.26 -6.45 9.59
C THR A 635 27.76 -6.73 9.69
N GLY A 636 27.21 -7.68 8.92
CA GLY A 636 25.76 -7.89 8.80
C GLY A 636 24.99 -7.82 10.13
N LYS A 637 25.49 -8.36 11.24
CA LYS A 637 24.82 -8.29 12.55
C LYS A 637 24.73 -6.89 13.21
N LYS A 638 25.55 -5.93 12.78
CA LYS A 638 25.61 -4.56 13.32
C LYS A 638 24.96 -3.51 12.40
N SER A 639 24.44 -3.92 11.25
CA SER A 639 23.76 -3.02 10.34
C SER A 639 22.35 -2.69 10.83
N ASN A 640 21.94 -1.44 10.65
CA ASN A 640 20.58 -0.99 10.88
C ASN A 640 19.77 -0.84 9.58
N VAL A 641 20.31 -1.34 8.45
CA VAL A 641 19.65 -1.37 7.14
C VAL A 641 19.36 -2.81 6.74
N TYR A 642 18.09 -3.08 6.42
CA TYR A 642 17.60 -4.40 6.04
C TYR A 642 17.00 -4.39 4.63
N THR A 643 17.12 -5.51 3.93
CA THR A 643 16.41 -5.72 2.66
C THR A 643 14.92 -5.89 2.89
N MET A 644 14.11 -5.27 2.03
CA MET A 644 12.65 -5.33 2.08
C MET A 644 12.08 -6.59 1.39
N GLY A 645 12.93 -7.36 0.72
CA GLY A 645 12.59 -8.66 0.17
C GLY A 645 13.82 -9.55 0.07
N GLY A 646 13.64 -10.83 0.36
CA GLY A 646 14.70 -11.83 0.31
C GLY A 646 14.93 -12.38 -1.10
N ILE A 647 15.95 -13.22 -1.21
CA ILE A 647 16.15 -14.08 -2.38
C ILE A 647 15.02 -15.12 -2.34
N PRO A 648 14.24 -15.31 -3.42
CA PRO A 648 13.23 -16.35 -3.48
C PRO A 648 13.86 -17.73 -3.21
N ASP A 649 13.47 -18.40 -2.13
CA ASP A 649 13.95 -19.76 -1.84
C ASP A 649 13.52 -20.71 -2.97
N ASN A 650 14.49 -21.41 -3.57
CA ASN A 650 14.24 -22.45 -4.60
C ASN A 650 13.33 -23.60 -4.07
N THR A 651 13.20 -23.73 -2.75
CA THR A 651 12.43 -24.77 -2.05
C THR A 651 10.99 -24.37 -1.70
N SER A 652 10.67 -23.07 -1.67
CA SER A 652 9.34 -22.61 -1.21
C SER A 652 8.28 -22.56 -2.32
N ARG A 653 8.67 -22.76 -3.59
CA ARG A 653 7.74 -22.97 -4.71
C ARG A 653 7.61 -24.42 -5.14
N THR A 654 8.61 -25.26 -4.90
CA THR A 654 8.47 -26.71 -5.11
C THR A 654 7.45 -27.31 -4.15
N SER A 655 7.22 -26.74 -2.96
CA SER A 655 6.13 -27.14 -2.06
C SER A 655 4.73 -26.67 -2.50
N SER A 656 4.60 -25.77 -3.49
CA SER A 656 3.31 -25.38 -4.08
C SER A 656 3.08 -25.89 -5.51
N HIS A 657 4.13 -26.36 -6.21
CA HIS A 657 4.02 -26.97 -7.55
C HIS A 657 4.41 -28.47 -7.61
N GLN A 658 4.91 -29.07 -6.53
CA GLN A 658 4.91 -30.55 -6.35
C GLN A 658 3.71 -31.02 -5.52
N ALA A 659 2.57 -30.34 -5.64
CA ALA A 659 1.31 -31.01 -5.38
C ALA A 659 0.90 -31.75 -6.67
N ASN A 660 1.14 -33.06 -6.65
CA ASN A 660 0.47 -34.06 -7.48
C ASN A 660 0.79 -34.09 -8.98
N GLN A 661 2.02 -34.52 -9.33
CA GLN A 661 2.14 -35.48 -10.43
C GLN A 661 2.43 -36.84 -9.80
N GLY A 662 1.36 -37.60 -9.52
CA GLY A 662 1.44 -38.92 -8.89
C GLY A 662 0.87 -38.98 -7.48
N HIS A 663 -0.38 -38.55 -7.28
CA HIS A 663 -1.40 -39.18 -6.42
C HIS A 663 -2.58 -38.20 -6.22
N ASN A 664 -3.81 -38.70 -6.36
CA ASN A 664 -5.07 -37.99 -6.11
C ASN A 664 -5.28 -37.65 -4.62
N SER A 665 -4.39 -36.89 -4.01
CA SER A 665 -4.54 -36.40 -2.63
C SER A 665 -5.11 -34.99 -2.68
N ARG A 666 -6.43 -34.85 -2.45
CA ARG A 666 -7.10 -33.53 -2.39
C ARG A 666 -6.44 -32.66 -1.32
N PRO A 667 -6.12 -31.38 -1.60
CA PRO A 667 -5.57 -30.50 -0.58
C PRO A 667 -6.60 -30.29 0.55
N SER A 668 -6.22 -30.62 1.78
CA SER A 668 -7.07 -30.41 2.95
C SER A 668 -7.26 -28.92 3.20
N ILE A 669 -8.49 -28.44 3.00
CA ILE A 669 -8.85 -27.03 3.22
C ILE A 669 -8.87 -26.76 4.73
N SER A 670 -8.07 -25.79 5.18
CA SER A 670 -8.01 -25.42 6.60
C SER A 670 -9.39 -25.03 7.15
N PRO A 671 -9.74 -25.38 8.40
CA PRO A 671 -10.98 -24.95 9.05
C PRO A 671 -11.11 -23.43 9.16
N LYS A 672 -10.02 -22.68 8.95
CA LYS A 672 -10.04 -21.23 8.78
C LYS A 672 -11.01 -20.79 7.67
N TYR A 673 -11.23 -21.59 6.62
CA TYR A 673 -12.07 -21.22 5.47
C TYR A 673 -13.53 -21.69 5.60
N LEU A 674 -13.95 -22.19 6.77
CA LEU A 674 -15.35 -22.54 7.03
C LEU A 674 -16.28 -21.34 6.77
N ASN A 675 -17.49 -21.67 6.30
CA ASN A 675 -18.55 -20.71 6.06
C ASN A 675 -18.85 -19.88 7.32
N THR A 676 -19.08 -18.57 7.14
CA THR A 676 -19.32 -17.63 8.24
C THR A 676 -20.51 -18.02 9.09
N LYS A 677 -21.58 -18.56 8.49
CA LYS A 677 -22.78 -18.97 9.23
C LYS A 677 -22.46 -20.10 10.21
N ILE A 678 -21.67 -21.08 9.77
CA ILE A 678 -21.22 -22.21 10.60
C ILE A 678 -20.32 -21.70 11.72
N LYS A 679 -19.38 -20.79 11.41
CA LYS A 679 -18.52 -20.17 12.43
C LYS A 679 -19.32 -19.37 13.46
N ILE A 680 -20.33 -18.61 13.03
CA ILE A 680 -21.21 -17.85 13.93
C ILE A 680 -21.97 -18.81 14.84
N ALA A 681 -22.58 -19.87 14.30
CA ALA A 681 -23.28 -20.87 15.08
C ALA A 681 -22.33 -21.54 16.11
N ALA A 682 -21.14 -21.96 15.67
CA ALA A 682 -20.14 -22.56 16.55
C ALA A 682 -19.70 -21.62 17.68
N LYS A 683 -19.43 -20.33 17.39
CA LYS A 683 -19.07 -19.33 18.40
C LYS A 683 -20.18 -19.13 19.44
N ILE A 684 -21.43 -19.04 18.99
CA ILE A 684 -22.57 -18.87 19.89
C ILE A 684 -22.73 -20.10 20.78
N SER A 685 -22.67 -21.31 20.21
CA SER A 685 -22.74 -22.56 20.98
C SER A 685 -21.58 -22.70 21.99
N LEU A 686 -20.36 -22.35 21.58
CA LEU A 686 -19.17 -22.40 22.44
C LEU A 686 -19.28 -21.48 23.67
N GLY A 687 -19.99 -20.34 23.55
CA GLY A 687 -20.29 -19.48 24.69
C GLY A 687 -21.52 -19.92 25.48
N PHE A 688 -22.56 -20.39 24.80
CA PHE A 688 -23.85 -20.70 25.43
C PHE A 688 -23.78 -21.95 26.30
N ILE A 689 -23.11 -23.01 25.84
CA ILE A 689 -23.03 -24.29 26.57
C ILE A 689 -22.36 -24.12 27.96
N PRO A 690 -21.17 -23.50 28.08
CA PRO A 690 -20.56 -23.28 29.39
C PRO A 690 -21.40 -22.39 30.30
N ALA A 691 -21.97 -21.31 29.76
CA ALA A 691 -22.82 -20.41 30.53
C ALA A 691 -24.06 -21.12 31.08
N PHE A 692 -24.73 -21.92 30.23
CA PHE A 692 -25.90 -22.69 30.63
C PHE A 692 -25.57 -23.69 31.74
N LEU A 693 -24.47 -24.44 31.60
CA LEU A 693 -24.03 -25.38 32.63
C LEU A 693 -23.71 -24.68 33.95
N THR A 694 -23.05 -23.52 33.93
CA THR A 694 -22.76 -22.75 35.16
C THR A 694 -24.04 -22.23 35.82
N PHE A 695 -24.98 -21.67 35.05
CA PHE A 695 -26.27 -21.23 35.60
C PHE A 695 -27.07 -22.38 36.19
N PHE A 696 -27.10 -23.52 35.52
CA PHE A 696 -27.80 -24.71 35.97
C PHE A 696 -27.22 -25.29 37.27
N MET A 697 -25.88 -25.23 37.44
CA MET A 697 -25.20 -25.79 38.61
C MET A 697 -25.09 -24.83 39.80
N SER A 698 -25.08 -23.50 39.57
CA SER A 698 -24.70 -22.52 40.59
C SER A 698 -25.85 -21.65 41.13
N GLN A 699 -27.03 -21.67 40.52
CA GLN A 699 -28.13 -20.76 40.89
C GLN A 699 -29.32 -21.52 41.48
N ASP A 700 -29.77 -21.09 42.65
CA ASP A 700 -30.89 -21.72 43.37
C ASP A 700 -32.27 -21.30 42.82
N TRP A 701 -32.33 -20.18 42.07
CA TRP A 701 -33.58 -19.68 41.52
C TRP A 701 -33.90 -20.34 40.16
N TRP A 702 -35.03 -21.05 40.07
CA TRP A 702 -35.43 -21.82 38.88
C TRP A 702 -35.38 -21.02 37.57
N LEU A 703 -35.80 -19.75 37.58
CA LEU A 703 -35.80 -18.92 36.37
C LEU A 703 -34.38 -18.68 35.88
N LEU A 704 -33.45 -18.38 36.79
CA LEU A 704 -32.05 -18.13 36.44
C LEU A 704 -31.29 -19.43 36.15
N ALA A 705 -31.66 -20.54 36.78
CA ALA A 705 -31.06 -21.85 36.52
C ALA A 705 -31.35 -22.36 35.09
N TYR A 706 -32.60 -22.25 34.62
CA TYR A 706 -32.99 -22.73 33.29
C TYR A 706 -32.91 -21.66 32.19
N PHE A 707 -33.24 -20.40 32.48
CA PHE A 707 -33.26 -19.31 31.49
C PHE A 707 -32.13 -18.30 31.66
N GLY A 708 -31.28 -18.42 32.67
CA GLY A 708 -30.21 -17.44 32.95
C GLY A 708 -29.30 -17.20 31.76
N ALA A 709 -28.82 -18.26 31.11
CA ALA A 709 -27.98 -18.15 29.91
C ALA A 709 -28.71 -17.44 28.75
N VAL A 710 -30.01 -17.74 28.55
CA VAL A 710 -30.83 -17.11 27.50
C VAL A 710 -31.01 -15.62 27.78
N ILE A 711 -31.32 -15.24 29.02
CA ILE A 711 -31.46 -13.85 29.45
C ILE A 711 -30.12 -13.11 29.28
N TRP A 712 -29.01 -13.71 29.69
CA TRP A 712 -27.66 -13.13 29.57
C TRP A 712 -27.28 -12.83 28.12
N PHE A 713 -27.58 -13.78 27.23
CA PHE A 713 -27.36 -13.66 25.79
C PHE A 713 -28.31 -12.64 25.15
N ALA A 714 -29.58 -12.61 25.57
CA ALA A 714 -30.57 -11.66 25.07
C ALA A 714 -30.16 -10.21 25.38
N ILE A 715 -29.78 -9.91 26.64
CA ILE A 715 -29.31 -8.58 27.04
C ILE A 715 -28.12 -8.15 26.17
N THR A 716 -27.13 -9.04 26.03
CA THR A 716 -25.91 -8.76 25.26
C THR A 716 -26.17 -8.62 23.76
N GLY A 717 -27.02 -9.48 23.20
CA GLY A 717 -27.38 -9.47 21.79
C GLY A 717 -28.16 -8.20 21.41
N ILE A 718 -29.19 -7.86 22.18
CA ILE A 718 -29.99 -6.64 21.99
C ILE A 718 -29.10 -5.40 22.12
N ARG A 719 -28.21 -5.34 23.13
CA ARG A 719 -27.25 -4.25 23.31
C ARG A 719 -26.37 -4.04 22.08
N ASN A 720 -25.84 -5.11 21.47
CA ASN A 720 -24.98 -4.98 20.28
C ASN A 720 -25.74 -4.45 19.05
N ILE A 721 -27.01 -4.84 18.90
CA ILE A 721 -27.90 -4.34 17.84
C ILE A 721 -28.17 -2.83 18.08
N ILE A 722 -28.58 -2.46 19.29
CA ILE A 722 -28.85 -1.06 19.67
C ILE A 722 -27.60 -0.19 19.47
N GLN A 723 -26.44 -0.65 19.94
CA GLN A 723 -25.15 0.02 19.74
C GLN A 723 -24.88 0.31 18.26
N SER A 724 -25.03 -0.70 17.40
CA SER A 724 -24.76 -0.57 15.97
C SER A 724 -25.70 0.45 15.31
N VAL A 725 -26.98 0.46 15.71
CA VAL A 725 -27.99 1.41 15.20
C VAL A 725 -27.74 2.84 15.73
N LEU A 726 -27.43 2.99 17.01
CA LEU A 726 -27.14 4.31 17.63
C LEU A 726 -25.84 4.90 17.09
N GLY A 727 -24.81 4.11 16.82
CA GLY A 727 -23.57 4.58 16.18
C GLY A 727 -23.82 5.28 14.85
N CYS A 728 -24.71 4.73 14.02
CA CYS A 728 -24.98 5.20 12.66
C CYS A 728 -25.86 6.45 12.54
N GLY A 729 -26.69 6.77 13.54
CA GLY A 729 -27.66 7.87 13.37
C GLY A 729 -28.75 7.94 14.43
N GLY A 730 -29.12 6.80 15.02
CA GLY A 730 -30.31 6.68 15.86
C GLY A 730 -31.53 6.16 15.09
N ILE A 731 -32.67 6.11 15.77
CA ILE A 731 -33.93 5.52 15.27
C ILE A 731 -34.70 6.50 14.35
N ASN A 732 -34.56 7.81 14.56
CA ASN A 732 -35.08 8.84 13.65
C ASN A 732 -34.17 8.91 12.42
N ARG A 733 -34.66 8.42 11.27
CA ARG A 733 -33.89 7.98 10.11
C ARG A 733 -33.61 9.11 9.10
N PRO A 734 -32.34 9.47 8.86
CA PRO A 734 -31.95 10.24 7.67
C PRO A 734 -31.25 9.40 6.57
N SER A 735 -31.01 8.10 6.79
CA SER A 735 -30.30 7.22 5.83
C SER A 735 -31.21 6.11 5.29
N LEU A 736 -31.14 5.88 3.98
CA LEU A 736 -31.95 4.88 3.25
C LEU A 736 -31.51 3.41 3.46
N VAL A 737 -30.43 3.17 4.19
CA VAL A 737 -29.89 1.81 4.41
C VAL A 737 -30.69 1.06 5.48
N LYS A 738 -30.99 -0.22 5.21
CA LYS A 738 -31.67 -1.11 6.17
C LYS A 738 -30.80 -1.39 7.41
N TRP A 739 -31.41 -1.39 8.60
CA TRP A 739 -30.72 -1.59 9.88
C TRP A 739 -29.88 -2.87 9.94
N ASN A 740 -30.36 -3.96 9.34
CA ASN A 740 -29.66 -5.25 9.32
C ASN A 740 -28.28 -5.15 8.64
N ASN A 741 -28.12 -4.25 7.66
CA ASN A 741 -26.84 -4.04 6.99
C ASN A 741 -25.80 -3.31 7.87
N TYR A 742 -26.24 -2.67 8.96
CA TYR A 742 -25.35 -2.04 9.94
C TYR A 742 -24.88 -3.00 11.04
N VAL A 743 -25.60 -4.11 11.25
CA VAL A 743 -25.27 -5.08 12.29
C VAL A 743 -24.21 -6.05 11.77
N SER A 744 -23.04 -6.02 12.39
CA SER A 744 -22.00 -7.03 12.14
C SER A 744 -22.30 -8.29 12.95
N TRP A 745 -22.88 -9.29 12.29
CA TRP A 745 -23.22 -10.59 12.90
C TRP A 745 -22.01 -11.33 13.47
N ASP A 746 -20.83 -11.20 12.86
CA ASP A 746 -19.58 -11.74 13.41
C ASP A 746 -19.16 -11.04 14.71
N ARG A 747 -19.26 -9.70 14.80
CA ARG A 747 -18.98 -8.95 16.04
C ARG A 747 -19.96 -9.30 17.16
N LEU A 748 -21.23 -9.55 16.80
CA LEU A 748 -22.27 -9.98 17.73
C LEU A 748 -21.97 -11.39 18.25
N ALA A 749 -21.65 -12.34 17.37
CA ALA A 749 -21.27 -13.70 17.75
C ALA A 749 -20.02 -13.73 18.66
N ASP A 750 -19.00 -12.93 18.35
CA ASP A 750 -17.83 -12.76 19.23
C ASP A 750 -18.25 -12.24 20.62
N SER A 751 -19.14 -11.23 20.68
CA SER A 751 -19.61 -10.66 21.95
C SER A 751 -20.39 -11.67 22.79
N LEU A 752 -21.21 -12.49 22.16
CA LEU A 752 -21.98 -13.55 22.82
C LEU A 752 -21.06 -14.66 23.33
N MET A 753 -20.06 -15.07 22.53
CA MET A 753 -19.07 -16.08 22.93
C MET A 753 -18.30 -15.65 24.20
N TYR A 754 -17.71 -14.45 24.19
CA TYR A 754 -16.97 -13.95 25.36
C TYR A 754 -17.88 -13.67 26.56
N THR A 755 -19.11 -13.24 26.33
CA THR A 755 -20.07 -13.10 27.44
C THR A 755 -20.40 -14.45 28.06
N GLY A 756 -20.57 -15.49 27.24
CA GLY A 756 -20.78 -16.85 27.72
C GLY A 756 -19.63 -17.36 28.58
N PHE A 757 -18.38 -17.16 28.15
CA PHE A 757 -17.19 -17.53 28.93
C PHE A 757 -17.00 -16.72 30.22
N SER A 758 -17.54 -15.50 30.31
CA SER A 758 -17.42 -14.68 31.52
C SER A 758 -18.14 -15.29 32.73
N VAL A 759 -19.22 -16.06 32.50
CA VAL A 759 -20.03 -16.68 33.55
C VAL A 759 -19.25 -17.75 34.34
N PRO A 760 -18.71 -18.82 33.71
CA PRO A 760 -17.89 -19.80 34.42
C PRO A 760 -16.60 -19.21 34.99
N LEU A 761 -16.02 -18.20 34.32
CA LEU A 761 -14.81 -17.55 34.82
C LEU A 761 -15.06 -16.82 36.15
N LEU A 762 -16.12 -16.02 36.22
CA LEU A 762 -16.36 -15.17 37.40
C LEU A 762 -17.07 -15.92 38.53
N ASP A 763 -18.10 -16.71 38.22
CA ASP A 763 -18.93 -17.38 39.22
C ASP A 763 -18.27 -18.68 39.71
N PHE A 764 -17.82 -19.55 38.80
CA PHE A 764 -17.24 -20.84 39.19
C PHE A 764 -15.74 -20.75 39.56
N LEU A 765 -14.89 -20.22 38.67
CA LEU A 765 -13.43 -20.23 38.91
C LEU A 765 -13.00 -19.23 39.98
N ILE A 766 -13.41 -17.96 39.87
CA ILE A 766 -12.93 -16.92 40.80
C ILE A 766 -13.68 -16.96 42.13
N LYS A 767 -15.02 -16.94 42.09
CA LYS A 767 -15.82 -16.88 43.32
C LYS A 767 -15.81 -18.23 44.06
N THR A 768 -16.20 -19.33 43.42
CA THR A 768 -16.30 -20.64 44.11
C THR A 768 -14.96 -21.32 44.33
N MET A 769 -14.12 -21.49 43.29
CA MET A 769 -12.87 -22.25 43.48
C MET A 769 -11.75 -21.44 44.16
N PHE A 770 -11.53 -20.18 43.74
CA PHE A 770 -10.39 -19.41 44.24
C PHE A 770 -10.68 -18.68 45.55
N LEU A 771 -11.78 -17.92 45.65
CA LEU A 771 -12.08 -17.12 46.83
C LEU A 771 -12.69 -17.95 47.96
N ASP A 772 -13.74 -18.74 47.66
CA ASP A 772 -14.45 -19.53 48.65
C ASP A 772 -13.64 -20.77 49.07
N GLN A 773 -13.29 -21.66 48.14
CA GLN A 773 -12.60 -22.92 48.49
C GLN A 773 -11.11 -22.81 48.82
N SER A 774 -10.36 -21.87 48.21
CA SER A 774 -8.90 -21.78 48.43
C SER A 774 -8.48 -20.75 49.48
N LEU A 775 -9.27 -19.70 49.69
CA LEU A 775 -8.94 -18.59 50.59
C LEU A 775 -9.94 -18.40 51.75
N ASP A 776 -11.02 -19.21 51.80
CA ASP A 776 -12.11 -19.12 52.80
C ASP A 776 -12.73 -17.71 52.90
N MET A 777 -12.71 -16.98 51.77
CA MET A 777 -13.22 -15.62 51.63
C MET A 777 -14.58 -15.65 50.93
N THR A 778 -15.63 -15.60 51.74
CA THR A 778 -17.01 -15.56 51.29
C THR A 778 -17.55 -14.11 51.26
N VAL A 779 -18.67 -13.92 50.56
CA VAL A 779 -19.37 -12.61 50.53
C VAL A 779 -19.81 -12.18 51.93
N SER A 780 -20.02 -13.14 52.85
CA SER A 780 -20.35 -12.90 54.25
C SER A 780 -19.13 -12.59 55.13
N SER A 781 -17.93 -13.09 54.81
CA SER A 781 -16.73 -12.86 55.63
C SER A 781 -15.97 -11.58 55.24
N ASN A 782 -15.67 -11.38 53.95
CA ASN A 782 -14.87 -10.24 53.47
C ASN A 782 -15.44 -9.64 52.16
N PRO A 783 -16.62 -8.98 52.22
CA PRO A 783 -17.33 -8.52 51.02
C PRO A 783 -16.52 -7.58 50.14
N VAL A 784 -15.77 -6.64 50.74
CA VAL A 784 -14.98 -5.65 49.99
C VAL A 784 -13.90 -6.31 49.13
N ILE A 785 -13.20 -7.31 49.67
CA ILE A 785 -12.12 -8.00 48.95
C ILE A 785 -12.71 -8.84 47.82
N VAL A 786 -13.76 -9.62 48.09
CA VAL A 786 -14.44 -10.47 47.10
C VAL A 786 -14.93 -9.64 45.91
N TYR A 787 -15.65 -8.53 46.15
CA TYR A 787 -16.14 -7.68 45.07
C TYR A 787 -15.02 -6.95 44.31
N THR A 788 -13.93 -6.58 44.99
CA THR A 788 -12.78 -5.93 44.36
C THR A 788 -12.06 -6.89 43.41
N VAL A 789 -11.79 -8.13 43.84
CA VAL A 789 -11.13 -9.16 43.03
C VAL A 789 -12.00 -9.53 41.82
N ILE A 790 -13.29 -9.79 42.02
CA ILE A 790 -14.22 -10.11 40.92
C ILE A 790 -14.28 -8.95 39.92
N SER A 791 -14.37 -7.71 40.39
CA SER A 791 -14.42 -6.52 39.52
C SER A 791 -13.13 -6.32 38.73
N LEU A 792 -11.97 -6.55 39.36
CA LEU A 792 -10.66 -6.45 38.72
C LEU A 792 -10.49 -7.53 37.65
N VAL A 793 -10.78 -8.80 37.97
CA VAL A 793 -10.69 -9.90 37.00
C VAL A 793 -11.65 -9.68 35.84
N ASN A 794 -12.88 -9.23 36.11
CA ASN A 794 -13.83 -8.87 35.07
C ASN A 794 -13.30 -7.72 34.19
N GLY A 795 -12.73 -6.66 34.77
CA GLY A 795 -12.11 -5.56 34.02
C GLY A 795 -10.93 -6.01 33.14
N VAL A 796 -10.05 -6.86 33.66
CA VAL A 796 -8.93 -7.45 32.91
C VAL A 796 -9.43 -8.36 31.79
N TYR A 797 -10.43 -9.20 32.06
CA TYR A 797 -11.06 -10.07 31.07
C TYR A 797 -11.70 -9.26 29.94
N LEU A 798 -12.46 -8.21 30.29
CA LEU A 798 -13.13 -7.34 29.34
C LEU A 798 -12.14 -6.59 28.45
N SER A 799 -11.11 -5.99 29.04
CA SER A 799 -10.08 -5.28 28.30
C SER A 799 -9.27 -6.22 27.38
N SER A 800 -8.94 -7.43 27.85
CA SER A 800 -8.15 -8.41 27.10
C SER A 800 -8.87 -8.91 25.84
N HIS A 801 -10.13 -9.34 25.95
CA HIS A 801 -10.85 -9.83 24.77
C HIS A 801 -11.26 -8.68 23.83
N ASN A 802 -11.49 -7.46 24.34
CA ASN A 802 -11.72 -6.28 23.50
C ASN A 802 -10.47 -5.86 22.72
N PHE A 803 -9.29 -6.01 23.33
CA PHE A 803 -8.02 -5.89 22.63
C PHE A 803 -7.88 -6.96 21.54
N PHE A 804 -8.23 -8.21 21.83
CA PHE A 804 -8.22 -9.30 20.85
C PHE A 804 -9.19 -9.08 19.67
N ARG A 805 -10.38 -8.51 19.95
CA ARG A 805 -11.38 -8.11 18.94
C ARG A 805 -10.94 -6.92 18.10
N GLY A 806 -9.93 -6.17 18.54
CA GLY A 806 -9.38 -5.02 17.81
C GLY A 806 -10.16 -3.73 17.98
N LEU A 807 -10.85 -3.54 19.12
CA LEU A 807 -11.57 -2.30 19.41
C LEU A 807 -10.60 -1.10 19.61
N PRO A 808 -11.08 0.14 19.43
CA PRO A 808 -10.27 1.34 19.72
C PRO A 808 -9.75 1.35 21.16
N ARG A 809 -8.53 1.89 21.37
CA ARG A 809 -7.90 1.96 22.71
C ARG A 809 -8.80 2.63 23.76
N ALA A 810 -9.51 3.68 23.38
CA ALA A 810 -10.45 4.37 24.27
C ALA A 810 -11.59 3.45 24.75
N ALA A 811 -12.15 2.61 23.87
CA ALA A 811 -13.19 1.65 24.25
C ALA A 811 -12.65 0.53 25.14
N ILE A 812 -11.42 0.07 24.91
CA ILE A 812 -10.75 -0.94 25.76
C ILE A 812 -10.57 -0.40 27.19
N ILE A 813 -10.07 0.84 27.32
CA ILE A 813 -9.88 1.49 28.63
C ILE A 813 -11.24 1.76 29.29
N GLY A 814 -12.23 2.25 28.54
CA GLY A 814 -13.58 2.47 29.07
C GLY A 814 -14.22 1.18 29.59
N ASN A 815 -14.09 0.08 28.85
CA ASN A 815 -14.62 -1.23 29.25
C ASN A 815 -13.90 -1.82 30.48
N PHE A 816 -12.66 -1.43 30.78
CA PHE A 816 -11.98 -1.81 32.03
C PHE A 816 -12.67 -1.18 33.25
N PHE A 817 -13.06 0.11 33.17
CA PHE A 817 -13.76 0.82 34.24
C PHE A 817 -15.29 0.63 34.24
N ARG A 818 -15.81 -0.22 33.35
CA ARG A 818 -17.24 -0.44 33.17
C ARG A 818 -17.96 -0.81 34.46
N SER A 819 -17.38 -1.70 35.27
CA SER A 819 -17.99 -2.18 36.51
C SER A 819 -18.24 -1.05 37.51
N ILE A 820 -17.34 -0.06 37.56
CA ILE A 820 -17.47 1.12 38.44
C ILE A 820 -18.57 2.05 37.93
N LEU A 821 -18.59 2.30 36.62
CA LEU A 821 -19.59 3.17 35.97
C LEU A 821 -21.01 2.56 35.97
N ALA A 822 -21.13 1.24 36.11
CA ALA A 822 -22.41 0.55 36.11
C ALA A 822 -23.15 0.64 37.46
N ILE A 823 -22.45 0.86 38.57
CA ILE A 823 -23.05 0.86 39.93
C ILE A 823 -24.16 1.91 40.07
N PRO A 824 -23.94 3.20 39.73
CA PRO A 824 -25.00 4.20 39.85
C PRO A 824 -26.21 3.89 38.96
N LEU A 825 -25.96 3.32 37.78
CA LEU A 825 -27.02 2.96 36.84
C LEU A 825 -27.83 1.75 37.33
N ALA A 826 -27.18 0.77 37.95
CA ALA A 826 -27.85 -0.38 38.55
C ALA A 826 -28.77 0.04 39.70
N LEU A 827 -28.32 0.97 40.55
CA LEU A 827 -29.16 1.55 41.62
C LEU A 827 -30.37 2.28 41.06
N ALA A 828 -30.18 3.09 40.00
CA ALA A 828 -31.28 3.79 39.33
C ALA A 828 -32.30 2.82 38.71
N PHE A 829 -31.84 1.76 38.05
CA PHE A 829 -32.71 0.72 37.50
C PHE A 829 -33.47 -0.04 38.59
N ASN A 830 -32.80 -0.37 39.70
CA ASN A 830 -33.41 -1.02 40.85
C ASN A 830 -34.54 -0.16 41.45
N TRP A 831 -34.30 1.15 41.61
CA TRP A 831 -35.30 2.09 42.11
C TRP A 831 -36.50 2.24 41.16
N MET A 832 -36.25 2.36 39.85
CA MET A 832 -37.33 2.43 38.85
C MET A 832 -38.18 1.16 38.81
N ALA A 833 -37.54 -0.02 38.86
CA ALA A 833 -38.24 -1.29 38.90
C ALA A 833 -39.08 -1.42 40.19
N GLY A 834 -38.53 -1.00 41.33
CA GLY A 834 -39.26 -0.97 42.60
C GLY A 834 -40.46 -0.04 42.59
N GLY A 835 -40.31 1.16 42.05
CA GLY A 835 -41.40 2.12 41.88
C GLY A 835 -42.51 1.60 40.96
N ALA A 836 -42.15 0.94 39.85
CA ALA A 836 -43.13 0.34 38.94
C ALA A 836 -43.91 -0.81 39.60
N LEU A 837 -43.24 -1.68 40.35
CA LEU A 837 -43.87 -2.78 41.09
C LEU A 837 -44.78 -2.26 42.22
N ALA A 838 -44.36 -1.21 42.92
CA ALA A 838 -45.17 -0.54 43.92
C ALA A 838 -46.44 0.10 43.31
N LEU A 839 -46.31 0.72 42.12
CA LEU A 839 -47.45 1.27 41.38
C LEU A 839 -48.42 0.19 40.87
N MET A 840 -47.94 -1.04 40.63
CA MET A 840 -48.75 -2.20 40.27
C MET A 840 -49.37 -2.93 41.48
N GLY A 841 -49.14 -2.45 42.70
CA GLY A 841 -49.72 -3.00 43.92
C GLY A 841 -49.09 -4.32 44.40
N VAL A 842 -47.86 -4.62 43.98
CA VAL A 842 -47.15 -5.85 44.38
C VAL A 842 -46.63 -5.72 45.81
N LEU A 843 -46.97 -6.67 46.69
CA LEU A 843 -46.46 -6.74 48.06
C LEU A 843 -45.06 -7.38 48.08
N ALA A 844 -44.22 -6.96 49.03
CA ALA A 844 -42.83 -7.44 49.21
C ALA A 844 -41.91 -7.22 47.99
N VAL A 845 -41.95 -6.00 47.43
CA VAL A 845 -41.13 -5.55 46.29
C VAL A 845 -39.63 -5.83 46.50
N ASP A 846 -39.12 -5.67 47.72
CA ASP A 846 -37.69 -5.85 48.03
C ASP A 846 -37.20 -7.29 47.79
N ILE A 847 -38.03 -8.30 48.07
CA ILE A 847 -37.69 -9.72 47.85
C ILE A 847 -37.58 -10.01 46.35
N ILE A 848 -38.48 -9.45 45.56
CA ILE A 848 -38.49 -9.59 44.09
C ILE A 848 -37.29 -8.87 43.49
N LEU A 849 -37.01 -7.65 43.94
CA LEU A 849 -35.85 -6.87 43.48
C LEU A 849 -34.52 -7.56 43.83
N GLN A 850 -34.42 -8.21 45.00
CA GLN A 850 -33.24 -8.97 45.37
C GLN A 850 -32.99 -10.16 44.44
N GLN A 851 -34.04 -10.88 44.03
CA GLN A 851 -33.94 -11.95 43.02
C GLN A 851 -33.55 -11.39 41.63
N TRP A 852 -34.00 -10.18 41.30
CA TRP A 852 -33.72 -9.53 40.02
C TRP A 852 -32.38 -8.77 39.98
N ALA A 853 -31.70 -8.62 41.12
CA ALA A 853 -30.49 -7.82 41.25
C ALA A 853 -29.39 -8.21 40.25
N ALA A 854 -29.20 -9.51 39.99
CA ALA A 854 -28.23 -10.00 39.01
C ALA A 854 -28.58 -9.55 37.57
N ILE A 855 -29.87 -9.61 37.20
CA ILE A 855 -30.38 -9.20 35.89
C ILE A 855 -30.25 -7.67 35.73
N ILE A 856 -30.63 -6.91 36.76
CA ILE A 856 -30.55 -5.44 36.79
C ILE A 856 -29.09 -4.98 36.69
N SER A 857 -28.18 -5.61 37.43
CA SER A 857 -26.74 -5.30 37.39
C SER A 857 -26.13 -5.61 36.02
N LYS A 858 -26.50 -6.75 35.41
CA LYS A 858 -26.07 -7.12 34.06
C LYS A 858 -26.58 -6.12 33.01
N LEU A 859 -27.86 -5.76 33.08
CA LEU A 859 -28.48 -4.79 32.17
C LEU A 859 -27.81 -3.40 32.28
N ALA A 860 -27.53 -2.93 33.50
CA ALA A 860 -26.82 -1.68 33.73
C ALA A 860 -25.39 -1.72 33.15
N SER A 861 -24.65 -2.79 33.41
CA SER A 861 -23.29 -2.97 32.89
C SER A 861 -23.24 -2.97 31.36
N ASP A 862 -24.15 -3.67 30.69
CA ASP A 862 -24.20 -3.71 29.23
C ASP A 862 -24.71 -2.39 28.63
N THR A 863 -25.58 -1.65 29.33
CA THR A 863 -26.00 -0.31 28.92
C THR A 863 -24.81 0.65 28.89
N VAL A 864 -23.99 0.67 29.95
CA VAL A 864 -22.72 1.43 29.99
C VAL A 864 -21.80 1.00 28.87
N ALA A 865 -21.66 -0.31 28.64
CA ALA A 865 -20.87 -0.83 27.53
C ALA A 865 -21.40 -0.32 26.18
N GLY A 866 -22.71 -0.32 25.98
CA GLY A 866 -23.37 0.15 24.75
C GLY A 866 -23.10 1.62 24.49
N ILE A 867 -23.04 2.44 25.54
CA ILE A 867 -22.66 3.86 25.46
C ILE A 867 -21.19 4.00 25.07
N ILE A 868 -20.27 3.31 25.76
CA ILE A 868 -18.82 3.40 25.51
C ILE A 868 -18.49 2.99 24.07
N GLU A 869 -18.96 1.83 23.64
CA GLU A 869 -18.69 1.34 22.28
C GLU A 869 -19.49 2.11 21.22
N GLY A 870 -20.73 2.53 21.52
CA GLY A 870 -21.54 3.34 20.60
C GLY A 870 -20.94 4.72 20.33
N LEU A 871 -20.33 5.36 21.35
CA LEU A 871 -19.57 6.60 21.19
C LEU A 871 -18.30 6.37 20.35
N ALA A 872 -17.62 5.24 20.54
CA ALA A 872 -16.44 4.88 19.74
C ALA A 872 -16.80 4.62 18.27
N ASP A 873 -17.87 3.88 17.99
CA ASP A 873 -18.38 3.64 16.64
C ASP A 873 -18.85 4.97 15.99
N ARG A 874 -19.55 5.84 16.75
CA ARG A 874 -19.93 7.19 16.30
C ARG A 874 -18.72 8.03 15.91
N ALA A 875 -17.68 8.06 16.75
CA ALA A 875 -16.46 8.82 16.48
C ALA A 875 -15.78 8.32 15.19
N GLN A 876 -15.74 7.01 14.96
CA GLN A 876 -15.25 6.46 13.69
C GLN A 876 -16.09 6.91 12.49
N PHE A 877 -17.42 6.84 12.55
CA PHE A 877 -18.26 7.27 11.43
C PHE A 877 -18.08 8.76 11.13
N VAL A 878 -18.08 9.62 12.15
CA VAL A 878 -17.85 11.06 12.01
C VAL A 878 -16.50 11.33 11.35
N ARG A 879 -15.42 10.69 11.84
CA ARG A 879 -14.08 10.85 11.24
C ARG A 879 -14.06 10.44 9.77
N ARG A 880 -14.71 9.33 9.40
CA ARG A 880 -14.82 8.89 7.99
C ARG A 880 -15.55 9.94 7.14
N ARG A 881 -16.70 10.42 7.60
CA ARG A 881 -17.48 11.43 6.87
C ARG A 881 -16.72 12.75 6.71
N ILE A 882 -15.92 13.17 7.70
CA ILE A 882 -15.07 14.36 7.59
C ILE A 882 -14.07 14.19 6.45
N LEU A 883 -13.42 13.02 6.35
CA LEU A 883 -12.47 12.73 5.27
C LEU A 883 -13.15 12.73 3.90
N ASP A 884 -14.31 12.09 3.79
CA ASP A 884 -15.05 12.00 2.52
C ASP A 884 -15.53 13.38 2.03
N TYR A 885 -16.14 14.19 2.92
CA TYR A 885 -16.52 15.56 2.56
C TYR A 885 -15.31 16.44 2.26
N LYS A 886 -14.23 16.34 3.02
CA LYS A 886 -13.01 17.11 2.76
C LYS A 886 -12.42 16.78 1.38
N SER A 887 -12.35 15.50 1.03
CA SER A 887 -11.89 15.08 -0.30
C SER A 887 -12.79 15.65 -1.40
N LYS A 888 -14.11 15.59 -1.23
CA LYS A 888 -15.06 16.08 -2.23
C LYS A 888 -15.12 17.60 -2.35
N PHE A 889 -15.08 18.32 -1.24
CA PHE A 889 -15.02 19.77 -1.25
C PHE A 889 -13.70 20.27 -1.85
N ASN A 890 -12.56 19.61 -1.58
CA ASN A 890 -11.31 19.92 -2.28
C ASN A 890 -11.45 19.79 -3.80
N HIS A 891 -12.05 18.69 -4.26
CA HIS A 891 -12.31 18.51 -5.68
C HIS A 891 -13.23 19.61 -6.23
N LEU A 892 -14.32 19.94 -5.53
CA LEU A 892 -15.27 20.96 -5.94
C LEU A 892 -14.62 22.35 -6.04
N PHE A 893 -13.88 22.78 -5.01
CA PHE A 893 -13.21 24.08 -5.00
C PHE A 893 -12.08 24.16 -6.02
N ASN A 894 -11.34 23.06 -6.25
CA ASN A 894 -10.36 23.02 -7.34
C ASN A 894 -11.03 23.13 -8.71
N THR A 895 -12.20 22.50 -8.91
CA THR A 895 -12.98 22.66 -10.16
C THR A 895 -13.47 24.09 -10.31
N TYR A 896 -13.95 24.72 -9.23
CA TYR A 896 -14.35 26.12 -9.23
C TYR A 896 -13.18 27.04 -9.59
N ALA A 897 -12.01 26.86 -8.97
CA ALA A 897 -10.80 27.61 -9.31
C ALA A 897 -10.37 27.43 -10.78
N GLN A 898 -10.54 26.22 -11.34
CA GLN A 898 -10.29 25.99 -12.77
C GLN A 898 -11.30 26.72 -13.67
N LEU A 899 -12.56 26.85 -13.25
CA LEU A 899 -13.56 27.63 -14.00
C LEU A 899 -13.22 29.12 -13.96
N GLU A 900 -12.85 29.66 -12.80
CA GLU A 900 -12.39 31.05 -12.64
C GLU A 900 -11.17 31.35 -13.53
N LEU A 901 -10.24 30.40 -13.65
CA LEU A 901 -9.08 30.55 -14.53
C LEU A 901 -9.43 30.48 -16.04
N LEU A 902 -10.49 29.76 -16.40
CA LEU A 902 -10.95 29.64 -17.79
C LEU A 902 -11.81 30.83 -18.21
N PHE A 903 -12.62 31.36 -17.29
CA PHE A 903 -13.54 32.47 -17.53
C PHE A 903 -13.20 33.67 -16.62
N PRO A 904 -12.01 34.29 -16.75
CA PRO A 904 -11.56 35.35 -15.84
C PRO A 904 -12.39 36.64 -15.93
N LEU A 905 -13.21 36.80 -16.98
CA LEU A 905 -14.05 37.97 -17.21
C LEU A 905 -15.52 37.74 -16.85
N ASP A 906 -15.94 36.49 -16.63
CA ASP A 906 -17.32 36.15 -16.31
C ASP A 906 -17.49 35.87 -14.81
N ASP A 907 -18.65 36.19 -14.25
CA ASP A 907 -18.99 35.77 -12.89
C ASP A 907 -19.37 34.28 -12.89
N VAL A 908 -18.43 33.43 -12.47
CA VAL A 908 -18.62 31.97 -12.40
C VAL A 908 -19.75 31.59 -11.45
N LEU A 909 -20.03 32.37 -10.40
CA LEU A 909 -21.16 32.09 -9.50
C LEU A 909 -22.49 32.32 -10.22
N CYS A 910 -22.61 33.39 -11.00
CA CYS A 910 -23.78 33.62 -11.86
C CYS A 910 -23.94 32.53 -12.94
N LEU A 911 -22.83 32.02 -13.49
CA LEU A 911 -22.86 30.87 -14.39
C LEU A 911 -23.40 29.62 -13.67
N LEU A 912 -22.91 29.29 -12.48
CA LEU A 912 -23.39 28.14 -11.69
C LEU A 912 -24.88 28.25 -11.33
N GLU A 913 -25.37 29.47 -11.07
CA GLU A 913 -26.79 29.74 -10.83
C GLU A 913 -27.65 29.45 -12.07
N SER A 914 -27.22 29.89 -13.26
CA SER A 914 -27.86 29.57 -14.53
C SER A 914 -27.27 28.32 -15.17
N THR A 915 -27.71 27.14 -14.70
CA THR A 915 -27.24 25.85 -15.23
C THR A 915 -27.43 25.71 -16.76
N LYS A 916 -28.34 26.48 -17.39
CA LYS A 916 -28.50 26.47 -18.85
C LYS A 916 -27.35 27.21 -19.55
N ASN A 917 -26.99 28.40 -19.05
CA ASN A 917 -25.92 29.22 -19.59
C ASN A 917 -24.56 28.56 -19.33
N LEU A 918 -24.33 28.03 -18.12
CA LEU A 918 -23.14 27.24 -17.80
C LEU A 918 -22.90 26.12 -18.82
N MET A 919 -23.95 25.35 -19.15
CA MET A 919 -23.83 24.26 -20.10
C MET A 919 -23.53 24.77 -21.52
N GLN A 920 -24.22 25.82 -21.97
CA GLN A 920 -24.01 26.38 -23.31
C GLN A 920 -22.62 26.99 -23.48
N THR A 921 -22.12 27.70 -22.47
CA THR A 921 -20.78 28.32 -22.47
C THR A 921 -19.67 27.26 -22.32
N ILE A 922 -19.82 26.28 -21.42
CA ILE A 922 -18.78 25.28 -21.13
C ILE A 922 -18.77 24.11 -22.12
N GLU A 923 -19.91 23.69 -22.69
CA GLU A 923 -19.93 22.61 -23.70
C GLU A 923 -19.12 22.95 -24.96
N HIS A 924 -18.92 24.25 -25.24
CA HIS A 924 -18.15 24.70 -26.40
C HIS A 924 -16.63 24.65 -26.19
N GLU A 925 -16.14 24.88 -24.97
CA GLU A 925 -14.70 24.95 -24.66
C GLU A 925 -14.15 23.69 -23.98
N LYS A 926 -14.87 23.11 -23.00
CA LYS A 926 -14.45 21.90 -22.25
C LYS A 926 -15.63 21.12 -21.67
N ARG A 927 -16.23 20.25 -22.48
CA ARG A 927 -17.33 19.34 -22.09
C ARG A 927 -17.07 18.48 -20.85
N ASP A 928 -15.82 18.16 -20.53
CA ASP A 928 -15.46 17.34 -19.37
C ASP A 928 -15.72 18.03 -18.02
N MET A 929 -15.69 19.37 -17.95
CA MET A 929 -15.87 20.08 -16.67
C MET A 929 -17.31 19.99 -16.15
N VAL A 930 -18.28 20.03 -17.06
CA VAL A 930 -19.69 19.77 -16.73
C VAL A 930 -19.86 18.41 -16.07
N ASN A 931 -19.23 17.37 -16.64
CA ASN A 931 -19.31 16.01 -16.11
C ASN A 931 -18.71 15.94 -14.70
N ILE A 932 -17.63 16.67 -14.43
CA ILE A 932 -17.01 16.74 -13.10
C ILE A 932 -17.97 17.36 -12.07
N ILE A 933 -18.66 18.45 -12.42
CA ILE A 933 -19.64 19.10 -11.53
C ILE A 933 -20.82 18.16 -11.24
N ILE A 934 -21.36 17.50 -12.27
CA ILE A 934 -22.43 16.50 -12.11
C ILE A 934 -21.99 15.38 -11.16
N VAL A 935 -20.80 14.82 -11.37
CA VAL A 935 -20.25 13.74 -10.54
C VAL A 935 -20.09 14.18 -9.09
N ASN A 936 -19.61 15.41 -8.85
CA ASN A 936 -19.48 15.93 -7.49
C ASN A 936 -20.85 16.09 -6.82
N ALA A 937 -21.86 16.59 -7.52
CA ALA A 937 -23.20 16.74 -6.98
C ALA A 937 -23.86 15.38 -6.66
N LEU A 938 -23.74 14.40 -7.56
CA LEU A 938 -24.27 13.04 -7.35
C LEU A 938 -23.60 12.35 -6.14
N ASP A 939 -22.30 12.53 -5.95
CA ASP A 939 -21.59 11.96 -4.80
C ASP A 939 -21.98 12.64 -3.48
N LEU A 940 -22.15 13.97 -3.47
CA LEU A 940 -22.59 14.71 -2.28
C LEU A 940 -24.04 14.35 -1.89
N MET A 941 -24.93 14.21 -2.88
CA MET A 941 -26.28 13.69 -2.68
C MET A 941 -26.25 12.27 -2.12
N TYR A 942 -25.40 11.39 -2.66
CA TYR A 942 -25.25 10.04 -2.13
C TYR A 942 -24.73 10.01 -0.69
N PHE A 943 -23.74 10.85 -0.37
CA PHE A 943 -23.27 10.99 1.02
C PHE A 943 -24.42 11.39 1.94
N TRP A 944 -25.20 12.40 1.56
CA TRP A 944 -26.30 12.92 2.35
C TRP A 944 -27.39 11.87 2.64
N MET A 945 -27.73 11.06 1.64
CA MET A 945 -28.86 10.11 1.69
C MET A 945 -28.49 8.70 2.19
N TYR A 946 -27.28 8.21 1.93
CA TYR A 946 -26.90 6.84 2.28
C TYR A 946 -25.88 6.76 3.41
N GLN A 947 -24.92 7.68 3.49
CA GLN A 947 -23.77 7.52 4.38
C GLN A 947 -24.09 7.89 5.84
N PRO A 948 -23.69 7.07 6.83
CA PRO A 948 -24.01 7.30 8.23
C PRO A 948 -23.35 8.58 8.75
N ARG A 949 -24.09 9.38 9.53
CA ARG A 949 -23.65 10.67 10.10
C ARG A 949 -23.26 11.75 9.09
N ALA A 950 -23.52 11.57 7.80
CA ALA A 950 -23.12 12.52 6.77
C ALA A 950 -23.79 13.90 6.95
N ARG A 951 -25.12 13.96 7.19
CA ARG A 951 -25.85 15.22 7.43
C ARG A 951 -25.28 16.01 8.61
N SER A 952 -24.97 15.33 9.72
CA SER A 952 -24.40 15.97 10.91
C SER A 952 -23.00 16.56 10.66
N VAL A 953 -22.17 15.86 9.90
CA VAL A 953 -20.82 16.33 9.56
C VAL A 953 -20.88 17.46 8.56
N HIS A 954 -21.73 17.37 7.53
CA HIS A 954 -21.94 18.45 6.58
C HIS A 954 -22.35 19.73 7.31
N LYS A 955 -23.34 19.66 8.20
CA LYS A 955 -23.75 20.80 9.04
C LYS A 955 -22.61 21.38 9.89
N GLN A 956 -21.75 20.53 10.44
CA GLN A 956 -20.58 20.97 11.21
C GLN A 956 -19.55 21.72 10.34
N ILE A 957 -19.30 21.21 9.13
CA ILE A 957 -18.37 21.83 8.17
C ILE A 957 -18.97 23.16 7.66
N PHE A 958 -20.25 23.15 7.26
CA PHE A 958 -20.95 24.31 6.73
C PHE A 958 -20.91 25.50 7.70
N ARG A 959 -21.05 25.25 9.02
CA ARG A 959 -20.93 26.26 10.08
C ARG A 959 -19.57 26.96 10.15
N ARG A 960 -18.52 26.40 9.57
CA ARG A 960 -17.16 26.96 9.57
C ARG A 960 -16.81 27.67 8.25
N MET A 961 -17.66 27.54 7.24
CA MET A 961 -17.42 28.12 5.92
C MET A 961 -17.85 29.58 5.84
N THR A 962 -17.16 30.34 4.99
CA THR A 962 -17.49 31.73 4.64
C THR A 962 -18.77 31.80 3.79
N ARG A 963 -19.26 33.01 3.53
CA ARG A 963 -20.46 33.20 2.68
C ARG A 963 -20.21 32.75 1.24
N GLU A 964 -19.03 33.02 0.70
CA GLU A 964 -18.67 32.66 -0.68
C GLU A 964 -18.52 31.16 -0.86
N GLU A 965 -17.80 30.49 0.05
CA GLU A 965 -17.61 29.03 0.02
C GLU A 965 -18.96 28.29 0.02
N ARG A 966 -19.91 28.78 0.80
CA ARG A 966 -21.27 28.22 0.86
C ARG A 966 -22.03 28.44 -0.45
N LYS A 967 -21.92 29.62 -1.07
CA LYS A 967 -22.54 29.89 -2.37
C LYS A 967 -22.02 28.93 -3.43
N VAL A 968 -20.70 28.72 -3.51
CA VAL A 968 -20.09 27.76 -4.45
C VAL A 968 -20.70 26.37 -4.26
N ILE A 969 -20.82 25.89 -3.02
CA ILE A 969 -21.39 24.57 -2.74
C ILE A 969 -22.85 24.51 -3.16
N LEU A 970 -23.70 25.45 -2.73
CA LEU A 970 -25.12 25.42 -3.02
C LEU A 970 -25.40 25.51 -4.53
N LEU A 971 -24.80 26.49 -5.21
CA LEU A 971 -25.02 26.70 -6.65
C LEU A 971 -24.49 25.53 -7.49
N SER A 972 -23.37 24.91 -7.08
CA SER A 972 -22.89 23.70 -7.76
C SER A 972 -23.86 22.51 -7.70
N GLN A 973 -24.76 22.46 -6.71
CA GLN A 973 -25.78 21.40 -6.62
C GLN A 973 -26.97 21.62 -7.56
N HIS A 974 -27.20 22.84 -8.07
CA HIS A 974 -28.30 23.12 -9.02
C HIS A 974 -28.18 22.34 -10.32
N VAL A 975 -27.00 21.80 -10.64
CA VAL A 975 -26.82 20.87 -11.76
C VAL A 975 -27.77 19.66 -11.69
N LEU A 976 -28.21 19.28 -10.48
CA LEU A 976 -29.15 18.18 -10.25
C LEU A 976 -30.55 18.41 -10.83
N PHE A 977 -30.94 19.65 -11.15
CA PHE A 977 -32.20 19.94 -11.87
C PHE A 977 -32.22 19.39 -13.31
N ARG A 978 -31.07 18.97 -13.86
CA ARG A 978 -30.92 18.54 -15.26
C ARG A 978 -31.15 17.03 -15.43
N GLU A 979 -32.39 16.60 -15.22
CA GLU A 979 -32.78 15.18 -15.30
C GLU A 979 -32.38 14.50 -16.60
N ARG A 980 -32.62 15.14 -17.76
CA ARG A 980 -32.31 14.56 -19.08
C ARG A 980 -30.83 14.30 -19.27
N GLN A 981 -29.98 15.27 -18.92
CA GLN A 981 -28.52 15.19 -19.09
C GLN A 981 -27.91 14.18 -18.12
N ILE A 982 -28.32 14.21 -16.85
CA ILE A 982 -27.81 13.28 -15.84
C ILE A 982 -28.24 11.84 -16.18
N SER A 983 -29.49 11.65 -16.58
CA SER A 983 -29.98 10.34 -17.02
C SER A 983 -29.20 9.83 -18.21
N ARG A 984 -28.93 10.67 -19.21
CA ARG A 984 -28.09 10.32 -20.36
C ARG A 984 -26.66 9.97 -19.94
N LEU A 985 -26.04 10.75 -19.06
CA LEU A 985 -24.69 10.49 -18.57
C LEU A 985 -24.60 9.13 -17.84
N ILE A 986 -25.61 8.80 -17.03
CA ILE A 986 -25.73 7.53 -16.32
C ILE A 986 -25.93 6.37 -17.31
N LEU A 987 -26.80 6.54 -18.31
CA LEU A 987 -27.06 5.56 -19.38
C LEU A 987 -25.84 5.34 -20.28
N ASP A 988 -25.08 6.40 -20.56
CA ASP A 988 -23.83 6.37 -21.33
C ASP A 988 -22.70 5.68 -20.53
N GLY A 989 -22.96 5.24 -19.30
CA GLY A 989 -22.10 4.33 -18.55
C GLY A 989 -21.30 4.97 -17.41
N LEU A 990 -21.68 6.15 -16.90
CA LEU A 990 -20.98 6.84 -15.79
C LEU A 990 -20.67 5.91 -14.60
N VAL A 991 -21.59 5.01 -14.27
CA VAL A 991 -21.49 4.08 -13.14
C VAL A 991 -21.38 2.60 -13.57
N GLY A 992 -21.23 2.34 -14.87
CA GLY A 992 -21.17 0.99 -15.46
C GLY A 992 -22.53 0.30 -15.68
N LYS A 993 -22.51 -1.01 -15.94
CA LYS A 993 -23.67 -1.80 -16.41
C LYS A 993 -24.85 -1.87 -15.44
N ASN A 994 -24.60 -1.73 -14.14
CA ASN A 994 -25.64 -1.70 -13.11
C ASN A 994 -26.23 -0.28 -12.88
N PHE A 995 -26.36 0.50 -13.95
CA PHE A 995 -26.81 1.89 -13.88
C PHE A 995 -28.24 2.06 -13.36
N SER A 996 -29.10 1.04 -13.52
CA SER A 996 -30.53 1.12 -13.17
C SER A 996 -30.79 1.58 -11.74
N LYS A 997 -30.02 1.08 -10.77
CA LYS A 997 -30.14 1.45 -9.36
C LYS A 997 -29.65 2.88 -9.07
N ALA A 998 -28.59 3.31 -9.76
CA ALA A 998 -28.07 4.65 -9.60
C ALA A 998 -29.00 5.69 -10.23
N LEU A 999 -29.59 5.35 -11.39
CA LEU A 999 -30.58 6.16 -12.07
C LEU A 999 -31.85 6.32 -11.23
N SER A 1000 -32.40 5.21 -10.70
CA SER A 1000 -33.57 5.28 -9.82
C SER A 1000 -33.27 6.09 -8.56
N PHE A 1001 -32.09 5.90 -7.96
CA PHE A 1001 -31.67 6.68 -6.80
C PHE A 1001 -31.68 8.18 -7.07
N TYR A 1002 -31.10 8.61 -8.20
CA TYR A 1002 -31.11 10.01 -8.58
C TYR A 1002 -32.52 10.55 -8.75
N LEU A 1003 -33.33 9.91 -9.61
CA LEU A 1003 -34.69 10.38 -9.93
C LEU A 1003 -35.61 10.47 -8.70
N ASP A 1004 -35.46 9.54 -7.75
CA ASP A 1004 -36.32 9.48 -6.57
C ASP A 1004 -35.97 10.51 -5.48
N HIS A 1005 -34.70 10.94 -5.36
CA HIS A 1005 -34.22 11.65 -4.15
C HIS A 1005 -33.61 13.04 -4.40
N TRP A 1006 -33.39 13.46 -5.65
CA TRP A 1006 -32.68 14.71 -5.92
C TRP A 1006 -33.44 15.96 -5.41
N LYS A 1007 -34.77 15.97 -5.49
CA LYS A 1007 -35.62 17.09 -5.01
C LYS A 1007 -35.55 17.25 -3.50
N GLU A 1008 -35.83 16.17 -2.78
CA GLU A 1008 -35.75 16.12 -1.31
C GLU A 1008 -34.36 16.56 -0.81
N TYR A 1009 -33.29 16.12 -1.50
CA TYR A 1009 -31.93 16.54 -1.16
C TYR A 1009 -31.72 18.05 -1.23
N LEU A 1010 -32.15 18.70 -2.32
CA LEU A 1010 -31.97 20.13 -2.50
C LEU A 1010 -32.80 20.93 -1.49
N GLU A 1011 -34.06 20.56 -1.28
CA GLU A 1011 -34.94 21.21 -0.29
C GLU A 1011 -34.36 21.13 1.14
N GLU A 1012 -33.87 19.96 1.55
CA GLU A 1012 -33.24 19.80 2.86
C GLU A 1012 -31.91 20.57 2.99
N LEU A 1013 -31.15 20.70 1.89
CA LEU A 1013 -29.89 21.43 1.85
C LEU A 1013 -30.10 22.93 2.00
N GLU A 1014 -31.07 23.49 1.27
CA GLU A 1014 -31.49 24.89 1.37
C GLU A 1014 -31.99 25.21 2.78
N TYR A 1015 -32.90 24.39 3.31
CA TYR A 1015 -33.40 24.53 4.67
C TYR A 1015 -32.28 24.52 5.72
N MET A 1016 -31.26 23.66 5.54
CA MET A 1016 -30.09 23.65 6.42
C MET A 1016 -29.27 24.94 6.30
N ALA A 1017 -29.11 25.47 5.09
CA ALA A 1017 -28.37 26.70 4.83
C ALA A 1017 -29.03 27.91 5.49
N GLU A 1018 -30.37 28.03 5.42
CA GLU A 1018 -31.13 29.08 6.09
C GLU A 1018 -30.97 29.03 7.62
N LYS A 1019 -30.98 27.83 8.21
CA LYS A 1019 -30.90 27.63 9.67
C LYS A 1019 -29.50 27.81 10.26
N CYS A 1020 -28.45 27.91 9.46
CA CYS A 1020 -27.07 28.02 9.94
C CYS A 1020 -26.45 29.34 9.47
N PRO A 1021 -26.27 30.37 10.33
CA PRO A 1021 -25.66 31.62 9.90
C PRO A 1021 -24.19 31.43 9.43
N PRO A 1022 -23.70 32.21 8.45
CA PRO A 1022 -22.31 32.19 8.01
C PRO A 1022 -21.36 32.73 9.08
N VAL A 1023 -20.09 32.29 9.03
CA VAL A 1023 -19.04 32.90 9.83
C VAL A 1023 -18.85 34.34 9.32
N LYS A 1024 -18.81 35.32 10.24
CA LYS A 1024 -18.52 36.72 9.88
C LYS A 1024 -17.07 36.81 9.40
N ASP A 1025 -16.84 37.45 8.26
CA ASP A 1025 -15.50 37.79 7.74
C ASP A 1025 -14.82 38.81 8.66
N ASN A 1026 -14.36 38.33 9.81
CA ASN A 1026 -13.36 39.03 10.59
C ASN A 1026 -12.05 38.38 10.15
N GLY A 1027 -11.20 39.07 9.38
CA GLY A 1027 -10.00 38.55 8.67
C GLY A 1027 -8.92 37.84 9.49
N ASN A 1028 -9.24 37.30 10.67
CA ASN A 1028 -8.41 36.52 11.58
C ASN A 1028 -8.91 35.07 11.81
N THR A 1029 -10.09 34.68 11.29
CA THR A 1029 -10.54 33.27 11.31
C THR A 1029 -10.24 32.63 9.96
N GLY A 1030 -9.25 31.72 9.93
CA GLY A 1030 -8.83 31.03 8.70
C GLY A 1030 -10.01 30.37 7.98
N SER A 1031 -10.10 30.63 6.68
CA SER A 1031 -11.11 30.07 5.79
C SER A 1031 -10.91 28.56 5.61
N LEU A 1032 -11.96 27.80 5.26
CA LEU A 1032 -11.79 26.37 4.94
C LEU A 1032 -10.85 26.24 3.75
N MET A 1033 -10.98 27.10 2.73
CA MET A 1033 -10.05 27.23 1.59
C MET A 1033 -8.59 27.37 2.05
N ASP A 1034 -8.27 28.23 3.02
CA ASP A 1034 -6.89 28.40 3.53
C ASP A 1034 -6.34 27.12 4.17
N ASP A 1035 -7.23 26.32 4.77
CA ASP A 1035 -6.90 25.04 5.38
C ASP A 1035 -6.77 23.89 4.38
N LEU A 1036 -7.33 24.07 3.17
CA LEU A 1036 -7.32 23.14 2.04
C LEU A 1036 -6.21 23.41 1.01
N TYR A 1037 -5.74 24.67 0.87
CA TYR A 1037 -4.69 25.08 -0.07
C TYR A 1037 -3.25 24.98 0.47
N LYS A 1038 -3.04 24.59 1.73
CA LYS A 1038 -1.68 24.30 2.23
C LYS A 1038 -1.06 23.14 1.44
N PRO A 1039 0.25 23.15 1.09
CA PRO A 1039 0.87 22.10 0.27
C PRO A 1039 0.73 20.70 0.89
N SER A 1040 0.56 19.71 0.02
CA SER A 1040 0.06 18.34 0.25
C SER A 1040 0.89 17.41 1.14
N ASP A 1041 1.95 17.87 1.80
CA ASP A 1041 2.83 16.98 2.57
C ASP A 1041 2.26 16.55 3.94
N ASP A 1042 1.21 17.22 4.45
CA ASP A 1042 0.70 17.02 5.84
C ASP A 1042 -0.75 16.51 5.96
N TYR A 1043 -1.37 16.01 4.88
CA TYR A 1043 -2.84 15.89 4.87
C TYR A 1043 -3.47 14.69 5.58
N TRP A 1044 -2.70 13.75 6.13
CA TRP A 1044 -3.27 12.54 6.71
C TRP A 1044 -3.73 12.64 8.17
N GLU A 1045 -3.49 13.75 8.87
CA GLU A 1045 -3.73 13.84 10.32
C GLU A 1045 -4.65 14.98 10.80
N LYS A 1046 -5.15 15.86 9.92
CA LYS A 1046 -6.17 16.87 10.30
C LYS A 1046 -7.55 16.22 10.51
N SER A 1047 -7.73 15.41 11.56
CA SER A 1047 -9.02 15.10 12.21
C SER A 1047 -8.86 14.14 13.39
N GLY A 1048 -8.18 14.60 14.44
CA GLY A 1048 -8.41 14.11 15.80
C GLY A 1048 -9.50 14.96 16.46
N LEU A 1049 -10.75 14.52 16.32
CA LEU A 1049 -11.82 14.88 17.26
C LEU A 1049 -12.01 13.71 18.21
#